data_AF-A0A9D7END5-F1
#
_entry.id   AF-A0A9D7END5-F1
#
_cell.length_a   1.000
_cell.length_b   1.000
_cell.length_c   1.000
_cell.angle_alpha   90.00
_cell.angle_beta   90.00
_cell.angle_gamma   90.00
#
_symmetry.space_group_name_H-M   'P 1'
#
loop_
_entity.id
_entity.type
_entity.pdbx_description
1 polymer ?
#
loop_
_entity_poly.entity_id
_entity_poly.type
_entity_poly.pdbx_seq_one_letter_code
_entity_poly.pdbx_strand_id
1 'polypeptide(L)'
;MPRILMVLLSIVLTSGCLFAQTRTYDYKNLTAEEIQELKVLRHEFYDAKSAGKTAEIRKSALREKMFMDGNQANFDVKYYGINIYLNFSNGTIVSRVDYKIKSTIAGLNAVDLNLTTDLIVDSVRFGGTPAAFSHTADLLSITTPTAYGLNVEFNMSVYYHGAPVYTPGQQGMEFASVNGFTMCWTNCEPFGARYWWPSKDNPADKPDSIDLYIDYPSIYKTMSNGVIVSDVANGANRRLIHFKHNYPIATYLVAITCANFTSSIQTWNYDSQSMPVYSYTVNNNARFSFEAWMIPVLNALSDRWGTYPFITEKAGNAHYGWGGAMEHQTTSFYNPTFYTDWVIAHETGHQWWGDMITCNTFNHIWLNEGFASYSEALFFEERDGFNAYKNWLQTQKFTGAGTVYVENTATDDIFDGNLVYDKGSWVVHMLRGVLGDSVFFNHAIKDYYDSEHKYGSATTENLSSIVSNAAGTNMSWFFNQWIYGNGSPNYEIAYDCEPTDTGDYRLVYLIQQTQSTGTYFKMPIRTRFVTTAGPVDTVIWNEGAAQVYVMHFADSVTNVIFDADEWILRTVTTKPLGLTIVTGSLPSAYNTVPYSEKLDAIAGVPPYHWTFLGGDLPFGMTFQGDTVGVISGTPTFPADYFFTIRCEDSNIPPAISQRSFSITVEEAPIGVDGDVDGNGSITISDVVYLIGYIFSGGPAPDPMSAGDVDCSGNVTISDVVMLINYIFAGGPQPNCP
;
A
#
# COMPACT_ATOMS: atom_id res chain seq x y z
N MET A 1 -2.68 40.68 -3.44
CA MET A 1 -2.67 39.22 -3.23
C MET A 1 -4.02 38.49 -3.45
N PRO A 2 -4.99 38.93 -4.29
CA PRO A 2 -6.11 38.04 -4.68
C PRO A 2 -6.10 37.58 -6.16
N ARG A 3 -5.06 37.88 -6.96
CA ARG A 3 -5.05 37.60 -8.42
C ARG A 3 -4.26 36.36 -8.86
N ILE A 4 -3.32 35.87 -8.05
CA ILE A 4 -2.50 34.68 -8.37
C ILE A 4 -3.30 33.37 -8.16
N LEU A 5 -4.21 33.35 -7.17
CA LEU A 5 -5.03 32.18 -6.86
C LEU A 5 -6.07 31.85 -7.95
N MET A 6 -6.53 32.86 -8.72
CA MET A 6 -7.47 32.65 -9.83
C MET A 6 -6.78 32.11 -11.11
N VAL A 7 -5.48 32.34 -11.29
CA VAL A 7 -4.71 31.78 -12.42
C VAL A 7 -4.36 30.30 -12.18
N LEU A 8 -4.14 29.92 -10.92
CA LEU A 8 -3.94 28.52 -10.54
C LEU A 8 -5.22 27.68 -10.69
N LEU A 9 -6.39 28.26 -10.38
CA LEU A 9 -7.68 27.55 -10.58
C LEU A 9 -8.01 27.29 -12.06
N SER A 10 -7.52 28.11 -13.00
CA SER A 10 -7.82 27.97 -14.43
C SER A 10 -6.94 26.94 -15.15
N ILE A 11 -5.78 26.58 -14.57
CA ILE A 11 -4.90 25.53 -15.09
C ILE A 11 -5.36 24.14 -14.59
N VAL A 12 -5.98 24.06 -13.41
CA VAL A 12 -6.56 22.81 -12.88
C VAL A 12 -7.89 22.47 -13.57
N LEU A 13 -8.66 23.47 -14.03
CA LEU A 13 -9.96 23.27 -14.65
C LEU A 13 -9.94 23.03 -16.17
N THR A 14 -8.78 22.96 -16.83
CA THR A 14 -8.67 22.81 -18.30
C THR A 14 -8.24 21.43 -18.79
N SER A 15 -8.27 20.40 -17.94
CA SER A 15 -7.98 19.00 -18.34
C SER A 15 -9.24 18.13 -18.54
N GLY A 16 -10.43 18.71 -18.63
CA GLY A 16 -11.68 18.01 -18.98
C GLY A 16 -12.49 18.82 -19.98
N CYS A 17 -12.78 18.23 -21.15
CA CYS A 17 -13.53 18.83 -22.25
C CYS A 17 -14.86 19.49 -21.82
N LEU A 18 -15.10 20.75 -22.22
CA LEU A 18 -16.28 21.19 -23.01
C LEU A 18 -16.12 22.67 -23.43
N PHE A 19 -16.74 23.00 -24.56
CA PHE A 19 -16.60 24.23 -25.36
C PHE A 19 -16.96 25.58 -24.68
N ALA A 20 -16.24 26.63 -25.14
CA ALA A 20 -16.65 28.03 -25.36
C ALA A 20 -16.85 29.00 -24.17
N GLN A 21 -15.80 29.78 -23.86
CA GLN A 21 -15.76 31.27 -23.99
C GLN A 21 -14.38 31.78 -23.54
N THR A 22 -13.50 32.07 -24.49
CA THR A 22 -12.17 32.64 -24.23
C THR A 22 -12.28 34.13 -23.89
N ARG A 23 -11.94 34.51 -22.65
CA ARG A 23 -11.36 35.84 -22.38
C ARG A 23 -9.86 35.75 -22.63
N THR A 24 -9.37 36.46 -23.63
CA THR A 24 -7.94 36.64 -23.89
C THR A 24 -7.31 37.47 -22.77
N TYR A 25 -6.36 36.90 -22.03
CA TYR A 25 -5.48 37.65 -21.13
C TYR A 25 -4.33 38.26 -21.92
N ASP A 26 -4.13 39.57 -21.78
CA ASP A 26 -3.05 40.31 -22.44
C ASP A 26 -1.75 40.18 -21.64
N TYR A 27 -0.76 39.50 -22.22
CA TYR A 27 0.57 39.26 -21.63
C TYR A 27 1.47 40.52 -21.61
N LYS A 28 1.02 41.66 -22.14
CA LYS A 28 1.85 42.86 -22.33
C LYS A 28 2.16 43.67 -21.07
N ASN A 29 1.62 43.31 -19.91
CA ASN A 29 1.77 44.08 -18.66
C ASN A 29 2.57 43.37 -17.57
N LEU A 30 3.30 42.29 -17.88
CA LEU A 30 4.20 41.64 -16.93
C LEU A 30 5.52 42.43 -16.85
N THR A 31 5.98 42.66 -15.63
CA THR A 31 7.29 43.23 -15.36
C THR A 31 8.42 42.26 -15.76
N ALA A 32 9.63 42.76 -15.98
CA ALA A 32 10.77 41.93 -16.37
C ALA A 32 11.12 40.87 -15.28
N GLU A 33 10.85 41.17 -14.01
CA GLU A 33 11.01 40.24 -12.88
C GLU A 33 9.95 39.13 -12.90
N GLU A 34 8.67 39.44 -13.17
CA GLU A 34 7.61 38.43 -13.31
C GLU A 34 7.83 37.50 -14.52
N ILE A 35 8.41 38.02 -15.62
CA ILE A 35 8.79 37.21 -16.79
C ILE A 35 9.98 36.30 -16.47
N GLN A 36 10.91 36.75 -15.62
CA GLN A 36 12.05 35.96 -15.20
C GLN A 36 11.62 34.85 -14.21
N GLU A 37 10.73 35.14 -13.27
CA GLU A 37 10.11 34.13 -12.39
C GLU A 37 9.33 33.07 -13.19
N LEU A 38 8.57 33.48 -14.21
CA LEU A 38 7.84 32.55 -15.10
C LEU A 38 8.77 31.66 -15.94
N LYS A 39 9.98 32.14 -16.28
CA LYS A 39 10.99 31.35 -17.02
C LYS A 39 11.71 30.36 -16.11
N VAL A 40 12.02 30.76 -14.88
CA VAL A 40 12.59 29.88 -13.83
C VAL A 40 11.58 28.77 -13.48
N LEU A 41 10.31 29.13 -13.23
CA LEU A 41 9.24 28.17 -12.95
C LEU A 41 8.94 27.21 -14.11
N ARG A 42 9.10 27.66 -15.36
CA ARG A 42 8.96 26.81 -16.55
C ARG A 42 10.11 25.81 -16.66
N HIS A 43 11.34 26.22 -16.34
CA HIS A 43 12.50 25.32 -16.38
C HIS A 43 12.44 24.28 -15.25
N GLU A 44 12.06 24.71 -14.05
CA GLU A 44 11.81 23.82 -12.90
C GLU A 44 10.64 22.84 -13.14
N PHE A 45 9.63 23.21 -13.94
CA PHE A 45 8.53 22.31 -14.31
C PHE A 45 8.95 21.18 -15.26
N TYR A 46 9.94 21.42 -16.15
CA TYR A 46 10.47 20.38 -17.02
C TYR A 46 11.49 19.48 -16.31
N ASP A 47 12.29 20.03 -15.41
CA ASP A 47 13.23 19.25 -14.59
C ASP A 47 12.49 18.40 -13.53
N ALA A 48 11.36 18.87 -13.00
CA ALA A 48 10.53 18.14 -12.03
C ALA A 48 9.86 16.85 -12.58
N LYS A 49 9.82 16.65 -13.90
CA LYS A 49 9.35 15.39 -14.49
C LYS A 49 10.36 14.25 -14.32
N SER A 50 11.62 14.56 -14.00
CA SER A 50 12.69 13.57 -13.78
C SER A 50 12.93 13.18 -12.32
N ALA A 51 12.32 13.86 -11.34
CA ALA A 51 12.55 13.60 -9.92
C ALA A 51 11.23 13.57 -9.13
N GLY A 52 10.56 12.42 -9.14
CA GLY A 52 9.25 12.18 -8.50
C GLY A 52 9.19 12.31 -6.97
N LYS A 53 10.26 12.70 -6.28
CA LYS A 53 10.29 12.77 -4.81
C LYS A 53 9.70 14.06 -4.20
N THR A 54 9.68 15.19 -4.92
CA THR A 54 9.34 16.49 -4.30
C THR A 54 7.88 16.91 -4.48
N ALA A 55 7.21 16.41 -5.52
CA ALA A 55 5.81 16.75 -5.80
C ALA A 55 4.82 16.05 -4.86
N GLU A 56 5.15 14.83 -4.42
CA GLU A 56 4.34 14.02 -3.50
C GLU A 56 4.38 14.58 -2.07
N ILE A 57 5.59 14.89 -1.58
CA ILE A 57 5.80 15.56 -0.27
C ILE A 57 5.13 16.94 -0.22
N ARG A 58 5.13 17.70 -1.33
CA ARG A 58 4.41 18.98 -1.39
C ARG A 58 2.90 18.82 -1.45
N LYS A 59 2.39 17.76 -2.11
CA LYS A 59 0.95 17.45 -2.15
C LYS A 59 0.44 16.96 -0.79
N SER A 60 1.20 16.14 -0.07
CA SER A 60 0.85 15.70 1.29
C SER A 60 0.83 16.89 2.27
N ALA A 61 1.85 17.74 2.27
CA ALA A 61 1.89 18.94 3.12
C ALA A 61 0.79 19.97 2.79
N LEU A 62 0.38 20.06 1.50
CA LEU A 62 -0.77 20.90 1.09
C LEU A 62 -2.10 20.29 1.51
N ARG A 63 -2.25 18.96 1.49
CA ARG A 63 -3.44 18.25 2.00
C ARG A 63 -3.53 18.34 3.53
N GLU A 64 -2.42 18.25 4.24
CA GLU A 64 -2.34 18.40 5.70
C GLU A 64 -2.83 19.79 6.17
N LYS A 65 -2.53 20.85 5.39
CA LYS A 65 -3.07 22.20 5.64
C LYS A 65 -4.57 22.35 5.36
N MET A 66 -5.21 21.42 4.64
CA MET A 66 -6.64 21.49 4.33
C MET A 66 -7.54 20.94 5.45
N PHE A 67 -6.96 20.29 6.48
CA PHE A 67 -7.70 19.68 7.60
C PHE A 67 -7.44 20.35 8.96
N MET A 68 -6.79 21.52 8.97
CA MET A 68 -6.55 22.29 10.18
C MET A 68 -7.49 23.49 10.22
N ASP A 69 -8.26 23.62 11.30
CA ASP A 69 -9.20 24.72 11.48
C ASP A 69 -8.45 25.99 11.89
N GLY A 70 -8.83 27.11 11.28
CA GLY A 70 -8.28 28.43 11.60
C GLY A 70 -6.75 28.48 11.52
N ASN A 71 -6.09 28.73 12.65
CA ASN A 71 -4.64 28.89 12.77
C ASN A 71 -3.90 27.66 13.35
N GLN A 72 -4.54 26.49 13.45
CA GLN A 72 -3.97 25.27 14.05
C GLN A 72 -2.62 24.80 13.46
N ALA A 73 -2.31 25.16 12.22
CA ALA A 73 -1.02 24.88 11.59
C ALA A 73 0.14 25.74 12.15
N ASN A 74 -0.17 26.82 12.86
CA ASN A 74 0.79 27.83 13.32
C ASN A 74 1.32 27.56 14.74
N PHE A 75 0.87 26.47 15.37
CA PHE A 75 1.37 26.02 16.66
C PHE A 75 1.30 24.49 16.78
N ASP A 76 2.06 23.99 17.73
CA ASP A 76 2.20 22.58 18.07
C ASP A 76 1.92 22.43 19.56
N VAL A 77 0.95 21.58 19.93
CA VAL A 77 0.63 21.33 21.33
C VAL A 77 1.51 20.22 21.85
N LYS A 78 2.33 20.51 22.86
CA LYS A 78 3.28 19.56 23.45
C LYS A 78 2.74 18.76 24.60
N TYR A 79 1.73 19.27 25.28
CA TYR A 79 1.22 18.66 26.49
C TYR A 79 -0.20 19.13 26.79
N TYR A 80 -1.01 18.21 27.31
CA TYR A 80 -2.31 18.49 27.91
C TYR A 80 -2.35 18.03 29.38
N GLY A 81 -2.87 18.88 30.26
CA GLY A 81 -3.23 18.55 31.63
C GLY A 81 -4.73 18.70 31.81
N ILE A 82 -5.48 17.62 31.66
CA ILE A 82 -6.94 17.63 31.72
C ILE A 82 -7.40 17.40 33.16
N ASN A 83 -8.05 18.39 33.75
CA ASN A 83 -8.69 18.32 35.06
C ASN A 83 -10.19 18.31 34.84
N ILE A 84 -10.88 17.27 35.27
CA ILE A 84 -12.30 17.05 34.96
C ILE A 84 -13.08 16.57 36.16
N TYR A 85 -14.18 17.25 36.45
CA TYR A 85 -15.18 16.86 37.43
C TYR A 85 -16.36 16.20 36.75
N LEU A 86 -16.62 14.92 37.04
CA LEU A 86 -17.73 14.15 36.48
C LEU A 86 -18.99 14.28 37.36
N ASN A 87 -20.05 14.88 36.81
CA ASN A 87 -21.33 15.01 37.48
C ASN A 87 -22.38 14.01 36.96
N PHE A 88 -22.42 12.83 37.57
CA PHE A 88 -23.40 11.78 37.22
C PHE A 88 -24.87 12.15 37.49
N SER A 89 -25.15 13.17 38.33
CA SER A 89 -26.54 13.52 38.68
C SER A 89 -27.32 14.19 37.54
N ASN A 90 -26.61 14.87 36.64
CA ASN A 90 -27.20 15.60 35.53
C ASN A 90 -26.41 15.46 34.21
N GLY A 91 -25.38 14.62 34.18
CA GLY A 91 -24.58 14.35 32.98
C GLY A 91 -23.71 15.52 32.53
N THR A 92 -23.18 16.32 33.46
CA THR A 92 -22.34 17.48 33.14
C THR A 92 -20.90 17.32 33.59
N ILE A 93 -20.01 18.14 33.03
CA ILE A 93 -18.62 18.27 33.44
C ILE A 93 -18.30 19.71 33.86
N VAL A 94 -17.31 19.85 34.75
CA VAL A 94 -16.63 21.11 35.04
C VAL A 94 -15.14 20.84 34.89
N SER A 95 -14.47 21.58 34.02
CA SER A 95 -13.17 21.18 33.54
C SER A 95 -12.20 22.34 33.36
N ARG A 96 -10.91 22.01 33.48
CA ARG A 96 -9.79 22.85 33.09
C ARG A 96 -8.82 22.02 32.26
N VAL A 97 -8.41 22.51 31.11
CA VAL A 97 -7.28 21.94 30.36
C VAL A 97 -6.11 22.91 30.45
N ASP A 98 -4.97 22.39 30.87
CA ASP A 98 -3.68 23.09 30.86
C ASP A 98 -2.89 22.67 29.62
N TYR A 99 -2.28 23.62 28.93
CA TYR A 99 -1.57 23.39 27.67
C TYR A 99 -0.12 23.85 27.81
N LYS A 100 0.79 23.09 27.21
CA LYS A 100 2.12 23.59 26.80
C LYS A 100 2.12 23.66 25.27
N ILE A 101 2.35 24.83 24.70
CA ILE A 101 2.25 25.07 23.26
C ILE A 101 3.57 25.63 22.76
N LYS A 102 3.99 25.20 21.58
CA LYS A 102 5.15 25.73 20.84
C LYS A 102 4.67 26.44 19.58
N SER A 103 5.09 27.69 19.37
CA SER A 103 4.81 28.40 18.13
C SER A 103 5.64 27.87 16.96
N THR A 104 5.02 27.64 15.80
CA THR A 104 5.69 27.17 14.56
C THR A 104 5.93 28.29 13.55
N ILE A 105 5.54 29.53 13.88
CA ILE A 105 5.71 30.72 13.04
C ILE A 105 6.28 31.89 13.83
N ALA A 106 6.81 32.90 13.14
CA ALA A 106 7.11 34.17 13.79
C ALA A 106 5.84 35.02 13.92
N GLY A 107 5.55 35.52 15.13
CA GLY A 107 4.45 36.46 15.36
C GLY A 107 3.09 35.79 15.60
N LEU A 108 3.06 34.57 16.16
CA LEU A 108 1.81 33.90 16.52
C LEU A 108 1.03 34.75 17.51
N ASN A 109 -0.15 35.21 17.10
CA ASN A 109 -0.98 36.12 17.88
C ASN A 109 -2.35 35.53 18.30
N ALA A 110 -2.65 34.31 17.85
CA ALA A 110 -3.89 33.61 18.19
C ALA A 110 -3.66 32.07 18.22
N VAL A 111 -4.55 31.38 18.93
CA VAL A 111 -4.60 29.91 19.07
C VAL A 111 -6.05 29.46 18.87
N ASP A 112 -6.30 28.58 17.90
CA ASP A 112 -7.63 28.04 17.61
C ASP A 112 -7.73 26.57 18.06
N LEU A 113 -8.73 26.25 18.86
CA LEU A 113 -9.01 24.90 19.37
C LEU A 113 -10.43 24.49 19.00
N ASN A 114 -10.63 23.23 18.63
CA ASN A 114 -11.96 22.66 18.44
C ASN A 114 -12.63 22.44 19.79
N LEU A 115 -13.86 22.92 19.92
CA LEU A 115 -14.70 22.70 21.09
C LEU A 115 -16.16 22.96 20.69
N THR A 116 -17.06 22.03 20.94
CA THR A 116 -18.49 22.26 20.68
C THR A 116 -19.02 23.46 21.47
N THR A 117 -19.92 24.23 20.84
CA THR A 117 -20.62 25.36 21.47
C THR A 117 -21.62 24.94 22.56
N ASP A 118 -21.90 23.65 22.72
CA ASP A 118 -22.65 23.11 23.86
C ASP A 118 -21.88 23.18 25.19
N LEU A 119 -20.55 23.33 25.13
CA LEU A 119 -19.68 23.54 26.29
C LEU A 119 -19.34 25.03 26.44
N ILE A 120 -19.64 25.58 27.60
CA ILE A 120 -19.48 27.02 27.89
C ILE A 120 -18.06 27.26 28.39
N VAL A 121 -17.30 28.08 27.65
CA VAL A 121 -15.96 28.54 28.07
C VAL A 121 -16.09 29.68 29.08
N ASP A 122 -15.65 29.44 30.31
CA ASP A 122 -15.68 30.39 31.41
C ASP A 122 -14.55 31.42 31.33
N SER A 123 -13.32 30.94 31.07
CA SER A 123 -12.16 31.81 30.91
C SER A 123 -11.00 31.11 30.23
N VAL A 124 -10.15 31.89 29.57
CA VAL A 124 -8.85 31.47 29.06
C VAL A 124 -7.76 32.28 29.75
N ARG A 125 -6.65 31.64 30.13
CA ARG A 125 -5.57 32.27 30.90
C ARG A 125 -4.19 31.91 30.37
N PHE A 126 -3.27 32.87 30.35
CA PHE A 126 -1.84 32.68 30.09
C PHE A 126 -1.05 33.03 31.35
N GLY A 127 -0.43 32.04 32.00
CA GLY A 127 0.30 32.26 33.26
C GLY A 127 -0.55 32.91 34.37
N GLY A 128 -1.86 32.66 34.36
CA GLY A 128 -2.84 33.26 35.28
C GLY A 128 -3.51 34.55 34.80
N THR A 129 -2.98 35.21 33.77
CA THR A 129 -3.56 36.44 33.18
C THR A 129 -4.71 36.08 32.21
N PRO A 130 -5.91 36.67 32.36
CA PRO A 130 -7.03 36.44 31.44
C PRO A 130 -6.71 36.86 30.00
N ALA A 131 -7.19 36.09 29.03
CA ALA A 131 -7.12 36.39 27.61
C ALA A 131 -8.51 36.53 26.98
N ALA A 132 -8.59 37.35 25.93
CA ALA A 132 -9.79 37.46 25.11
C ALA A 132 -9.94 36.23 24.21
N PHE A 133 -11.17 35.75 24.06
CA PHE A 133 -11.51 34.63 23.19
C PHE A 133 -12.88 34.83 22.55
N SER A 134 -13.13 34.13 21.45
CA SER A 134 -14.45 33.94 20.86
C SER A 134 -14.71 32.45 20.66
N HIS A 135 -15.94 32.01 20.87
CA HIS A 135 -16.33 30.61 20.71
C HIS A 135 -17.60 30.55 19.86
N THR A 136 -17.45 30.16 18.60
CA THR A 136 -18.53 30.14 17.60
C THR A 136 -18.27 29.05 16.59
N ALA A 137 -19.33 28.41 16.07
CA ALA A 137 -19.22 27.35 15.07
C ALA A 137 -18.23 26.24 15.47
N ASP A 138 -18.32 25.82 16.73
CA ASP A 138 -17.49 24.78 17.36
C ASP A 138 -15.96 25.02 17.32
N LEU A 139 -15.56 26.29 17.17
CA LEU A 139 -14.18 26.74 17.20
C LEU A 139 -13.97 27.79 18.31
N LEU A 140 -13.02 27.52 19.21
CA LEU A 140 -12.55 28.43 20.25
C LEU A 140 -11.30 29.15 19.77
N SER A 141 -11.44 30.41 19.41
CA SER A 141 -10.35 31.29 18.97
C SER A 141 -9.86 32.17 20.11
N ILE A 142 -8.59 32.05 20.47
CA ILE A 142 -7.98 32.67 21.64
C ILE A 142 -6.93 33.68 21.17
N THR A 143 -7.05 34.93 21.61
CA THR A 143 -6.02 35.96 21.34
C THR A 143 -4.90 35.83 22.36
N THR A 144 -3.66 35.68 21.88
CA THR A 144 -2.48 35.65 22.77
C THR A 144 -2.21 37.05 23.37
N PRO A 145 -1.65 37.14 24.58
CA PRO A 145 -1.37 38.43 25.22
C PRO A 145 -0.25 39.22 24.52
N THR A 146 0.64 38.51 23.82
CA THR A 146 1.76 39.04 23.04
C THR A 146 1.99 38.15 21.83
N ALA A 147 2.49 38.71 20.74
CA ALA A 147 2.90 37.90 19.59
C ALA A 147 4.13 37.03 19.95
N TYR A 148 3.98 35.71 19.89
CA TYR A 148 5.08 34.78 20.17
C TYR A 148 5.99 34.60 18.95
N GLY A 149 7.29 34.51 19.18
CA GLY A 149 8.28 34.23 18.14
C GLY A 149 8.30 32.76 17.74
N LEU A 150 8.94 32.47 16.61
CA LEU A 150 9.16 31.11 16.12
C LEU A 150 9.86 30.26 17.19
N ASN A 151 9.37 29.04 17.41
CA ASN A 151 9.85 28.07 18.40
C ASN A 151 9.72 28.49 19.87
N VAL A 152 9.02 29.60 20.18
CA VAL A 152 8.76 29.99 21.57
C VAL A 152 7.68 29.09 22.15
N GLU A 153 7.95 28.54 23.35
CA GLU A 153 6.99 27.78 24.13
C GLU A 153 6.28 28.66 25.17
N PHE A 154 5.00 28.41 25.39
CA PHE A 154 4.18 29.10 26.38
C PHE A 154 3.10 28.20 26.95
N ASN A 155 2.55 28.61 28.10
CA ASN A 155 1.51 27.89 28.80
C ASN A 155 0.18 28.64 28.73
N MET A 156 -0.91 27.88 28.62
CA MET A 156 -2.28 28.39 28.59
C MET A 156 -3.18 27.45 29.40
N SER A 157 -4.28 27.96 29.94
CA SER A 157 -5.33 27.15 30.54
C SER A 157 -6.70 27.60 30.03
N VAL A 158 -7.58 26.65 29.74
CA VAL A 158 -8.98 26.88 29.36
C VAL A 158 -9.88 26.27 30.42
N TYR A 159 -10.79 27.09 30.97
CA TYR A 159 -11.80 26.68 31.95
C TYR A 159 -13.16 26.67 31.28
N TYR A 160 -13.91 25.59 31.44
CA TYR A 160 -15.20 25.41 30.78
C TYR A 160 -16.08 24.41 31.55
N HIS A 161 -17.37 24.44 31.27
CA HIS A 161 -18.33 23.51 31.84
C HIS A 161 -19.51 23.27 30.89
N GLY A 162 -20.32 22.26 31.18
CA GLY A 162 -21.54 21.99 30.41
C GLY A 162 -21.85 20.50 30.34
N ALA A 163 -22.85 20.14 29.54
CA ALA A 163 -23.12 18.75 29.20
C ALA A 163 -22.30 18.39 27.96
N PRO A 164 -21.41 17.38 28.02
CA PRO A 164 -20.79 16.86 26.83
C PRO A 164 -21.85 16.35 25.84
N VAL A 165 -21.51 16.38 24.56
CA VAL A 165 -22.38 15.86 23.51
C VAL A 165 -21.96 14.45 23.18
N TYR A 166 -22.96 13.58 23.09
CA TYR A 166 -22.80 12.27 22.50
C TYR A 166 -23.99 11.99 21.61
N THR A 167 -23.71 11.77 20.34
CA THR A 167 -24.72 11.40 19.34
C THR A 167 -24.13 10.25 18.52
N PRO A 168 -24.93 9.23 18.15
CA PRO A 168 -24.46 8.20 17.23
C PRO A 168 -23.91 8.84 15.95
N GLY A 169 -22.61 8.65 15.68
CA GLY A 169 -21.90 9.30 14.57
C GLY A 169 -21.18 10.63 14.89
N GLN A 170 -21.42 11.24 16.04
CA GLN A 170 -20.75 12.46 16.55
C GLN A 170 -20.04 12.16 17.89
N GLN A 171 -19.40 10.99 17.96
CA GLN A 171 -18.84 10.35 19.16
C GLN A 171 -18.15 11.37 20.09
N GLY A 172 -18.32 11.24 21.41
CA GLY A 172 -17.80 12.19 22.41
C GLY A 172 -17.77 11.59 23.80
N MET A 173 -18.20 12.33 24.83
CA MET A 173 -18.39 11.78 26.19
C MET A 173 -19.88 11.58 26.47
N GLU A 174 -20.26 10.41 27.00
CA GLU A 174 -21.64 10.09 27.36
C GLU A 174 -21.77 9.77 28.85
N PHE A 175 -22.91 10.14 29.43
CA PHE A 175 -23.40 9.63 30.72
C PHE A 175 -24.70 8.89 30.48
N ALA A 176 -24.68 7.56 30.58
CA ALA A 176 -25.88 6.77 30.36
C ALA A 176 -25.91 5.48 31.19
N SER A 177 -27.04 4.79 31.13
CA SER A 177 -27.18 3.44 31.65
C SER A 177 -27.26 2.44 30.50
N VAL A 178 -26.20 1.65 30.32
CA VAL A 178 -26.10 0.63 29.27
C VAL A 178 -26.11 -0.74 29.93
N ASN A 179 -26.98 -1.65 29.45
CA ASN A 179 -27.12 -3.01 30.00
C ASN A 179 -27.38 -3.04 31.53
N GLY A 180 -28.04 -2.01 32.07
CA GLY A 180 -28.32 -1.87 33.51
C GLY A 180 -27.17 -1.27 34.33
N PHE A 181 -26.07 -0.85 33.69
CA PHE A 181 -24.93 -0.24 34.35
C PHE A 181 -24.87 1.25 34.06
N THR A 182 -24.98 2.08 35.09
CA THR A 182 -24.72 3.52 34.99
C THR A 182 -23.22 3.76 34.83
N MET A 183 -22.86 4.50 33.78
CA MET A 183 -21.48 4.73 33.40
C MET A 183 -21.30 6.09 32.73
N CYS A 184 -20.06 6.57 32.75
CA CYS A 184 -19.56 7.68 31.96
C CYS A 184 -18.43 7.15 31.09
N TRP A 185 -18.40 7.47 29.80
CA TRP A 185 -17.33 7.04 28.93
C TRP A 185 -17.07 8.02 27.79
N THR A 186 -15.90 7.91 27.18
CA THR A 186 -15.53 8.59 25.93
C THR A 186 -15.50 7.61 24.77
N ASN A 187 -15.81 8.09 23.58
CA ASN A 187 -15.50 7.45 22.29
C ASN A 187 -15.23 8.60 21.32
N CYS A 188 -14.05 8.68 20.69
CA CYS A 188 -13.61 9.94 20.08
C CYS A 188 -13.14 9.85 18.63
N GLU A 189 -13.18 8.70 17.99
CA GLU A 189 -12.84 8.60 16.58
C GLU A 189 -14.06 8.96 15.70
N PRO A 190 -13.94 9.73 14.62
CA PRO A 190 -12.73 10.39 14.11
C PRO A 190 -12.40 11.73 14.79
N PHE A 191 -13.41 12.50 15.21
CA PHE A 191 -13.25 13.90 15.64
C PHE A 191 -14.10 14.19 16.88
N GLY A 192 -14.02 13.32 17.87
CA GLY A 192 -14.89 13.32 19.03
C GLY A 192 -14.34 14.00 20.27
N ALA A 193 -13.04 14.30 20.28
CA ALA A 193 -12.38 15.00 21.38
C ALA A 193 -13.05 16.35 21.66
N ARG A 194 -13.43 17.08 20.60
CA ARG A 194 -14.08 18.40 20.67
C ARG A 194 -15.41 18.43 21.43
N TYR A 195 -16.06 17.28 21.66
CA TYR A 195 -17.35 17.21 22.35
C TYR A 195 -17.24 17.10 23.87
N TRP A 196 -16.03 16.99 24.41
CA TRP A 196 -15.82 16.97 25.86
C TRP A 196 -14.61 17.80 26.34
N TRP A 197 -13.70 18.20 25.45
CA TRP A 197 -12.60 19.09 25.80
C TRP A 197 -12.02 19.89 24.61
N PRO A 198 -11.50 21.12 24.87
CA PRO A 198 -10.90 21.95 23.83
C PRO A 198 -9.55 21.38 23.38
N SER A 199 -9.41 21.05 22.10
CA SER A 199 -8.22 20.37 21.58
C SER A 199 -7.93 20.74 20.11
N LYS A 200 -6.73 20.43 19.64
CA LYS A 200 -6.44 20.41 18.19
C LYS A 200 -6.86 19.04 17.67
N ASP A 201 -8.13 18.92 17.30
CA ASP A 201 -8.80 17.65 17.07
C ASP A 201 -8.51 17.12 15.67
N ASN A 202 -7.29 16.62 15.50
CA ASN A 202 -6.72 16.14 14.25
C ASN A 202 -5.89 14.87 14.53
N PRO A 203 -6.05 13.79 13.75
CA PRO A 203 -5.37 12.52 14.01
C PRO A 203 -3.83 12.63 13.97
N ALA A 204 -3.27 13.55 13.19
CA ALA A 204 -1.82 13.75 13.10
C ALA A 204 -1.23 14.58 14.24
N ASP A 205 -2.04 15.29 15.03
CA ASP A 205 -1.55 16.09 16.16
C ASP A 205 -1.38 15.21 17.41
N LYS A 206 -0.13 14.93 17.77
CA LYS A 206 0.22 14.08 18.92
C LYS A 206 1.02 14.87 19.95
N PRO A 207 0.40 15.44 21.00
CA PRO A 207 1.11 15.97 22.16
C PRO A 207 2.08 14.94 22.73
N ASP A 208 3.27 15.38 23.15
CA ASP A 208 4.33 14.52 23.67
C ASP A 208 3.90 13.71 24.92
N SER A 209 2.93 14.23 25.69
CA SER A 209 2.41 13.59 26.91
C SER A 209 1.07 14.19 27.36
N ILE A 210 0.36 13.47 28.23
CA ILE A 210 -0.89 13.91 28.84
C ILE A 210 -1.00 13.47 30.31
N ASP A 211 -1.52 14.35 31.15
CA ASP A 211 -1.95 14.04 32.51
C ASP A 211 -3.47 14.23 32.62
N LEU A 212 -4.15 13.27 33.25
CA LEU A 212 -5.60 13.28 33.48
C LEU A 212 -5.90 13.23 34.97
N TYR A 213 -6.53 14.29 35.48
CA TYR A 213 -6.99 14.43 36.85
C TYR A 213 -8.51 14.31 36.87
N ILE A 214 -9.01 13.14 37.27
CA ILE A 214 -10.42 12.80 37.17
C ILE A 214 -11.01 12.81 38.58
N ASP A 215 -11.95 13.72 38.81
CA ASP A 215 -12.77 13.76 40.01
C ASP A 215 -14.10 13.03 39.75
N TYR A 216 -14.34 11.93 40.47
CA TYR A 216 -15.47 11.03 40.26
C TYR A 216 -16.13 10.57 41.59
N PRO A 217 -17.39 10.12 41.58
CA PRO A 217 -18.05 9.56 42.77
C PRO A 217 -17.33 8.33 43.32
N SER A 218 -17.12 8.26 44.64
CA SER A 218 -16.34 7.19 45.29
C SER A 218 -16.99 5.80 45.25
N ILE A 219 -18.25 5.71 44.80
CA ILE A 219 -18.96 4.44 44.56
C ILE A 219 -18.53 3.75 43.26
N TYR A 220 -17.82 4.48 42.39
CA TYR A 220 -17.35 3.98 41.10
C TYR A 220 -15.85 3.75 41.11
N LYS A 221 -15.35 3.21 40.00
CA LYS A 221 -13.94 3.19 39.61
C LYS A 221 -13.82 3.78 38.22
N THR A 222 -12.64 4.27 37.88
CA THR A 222 -12.36 4.83 36.56
C THR A 222 -11.06 4.30 35.99
N MET A 223 -10.95 4.35 34.67
CA MET A 223 -9.75 4.01 33.90
C MET A 223 -9.56 5.04 32.79
N SER A 224 -8.29 5.31 32.47
CA SER A 224 -7.86 6.26 31.44
C SER A 224 -6.49 5.83 30.87
N ASN A 225 -5.90 6.60 29.96
CA ASN A 225 -4.60 6.29 29.35
C ASN A 225 -3.46 6.35 30.38
N GLY A 226 -2.40 5.58 30.17
CA GLY A 226 -1.17 5.60 30.98
C GLY A 226 -1.32 5.08 32.42
N VAL A 227 -0.31 5.34 33.26
CA VAL A 227 -0.21 4.76 34.61
C VAL A 227 -0.93 5.58 35.65
N ILE A 228 -1.43 4.92 36.70
CA ILE A 228 -1.99 5.60 37.88
C ILE A 228 -0.83 6.15 38.73
N VAL A 229 -0.77 7.48 38.87
CA VAL A 229 0.21 8.17 39.71
C VAL A 229 -0.30 8.34 41.15
N SER A 230 -1.57 8.71 41.31
CA SER A 230 -2.20 8.82 42.63
C SER A 230 -3.71 8.60 42.53
N ASP A 231 -4.32 8.11 43.61
CA ASP A 231 -5.77 7.94 43.73
C ASP A 231 -6.19 8.20 45.19
N VAL A 232 -6.73 9.38 45.45
CA VAL A 232 -6.96 9.90 46.81
C VAL A 232 -8.42 10.27 47.04
N ALA A 233 -8.85 10.30 48.30
CA ALA A 233 -10.16 10.83 48.65
C ALA A 233 -10.22 12.34 48.34
N ASN A 234 -11.32 12.81 47.75
CA ASN A 234 -11.56 14.22 47.45
C ASN A 234 -12.89 14.70 48.07
N GLY A 235 -12.94 14.68 49.41
CA GLY A 235 -14.18 14.88 50.17
C GLY A 235 -14.85 13.55 50.56
N ALA A 236 -16.09 13.62 51.06
CA ALA A 236 -16.74 12.47 51.70
C ALA A 236 -17.14 11.35 50.73
N ASN A 237 -17.60 11.70 49.51
CA ASN A 237 -18.21 10.75 48.56
C ASN A 237 -17.56 10.80 47.18
N ARG A 238 -16.32 11.30 47.09
CA ARG A 238 -15.61 11.51 45.82
C ARG A 238 -14.14 11.14 45.93
N ARG A 239 -13.54 10.83 44.80
CA ARG A 239 -12.11 10.55 44.67
C ARG A 239 -11.52 11.39 43.55
N LEU A 240 -10.25 11.72 43.69
CA LEU A 240 -9.43 12.33 42.65
C LEU A 240 -8.34 11.35 42.28
N ILE A 241 -8.39 10.87 41.05
CA ILE A 241 -7.35 10.00 40.48
C ILE A 241 -6.54 10.78 39.45
N HIS A 242 -5.25 10.50 39.41
CA HIS A 242 -4.31 11.08 38.48
C HIS A 242 -3.69 9.98 37.63
N PHE A 243 -3.99 9.99 36.34
CA PHE A 243 -3.31 9.18 35.34
C PHE A 243 -2.26 10.01 34.61
N LYS A 244 -1.16 9.37 34.26
CA LYS A 244 -0.08 9.98 33.48
C LYS A 244 0.34 9.09 32.33
N HIS A 245 0.39 9.68 31.14
CA HIS A 245 0.85 9.04 29.91
C HIS A 245 1.99 9.88 29.31
N ASN A 246 3.15 9.27 29.09
CA ASN A 246 4.40 9.92 28.71
C ASN A 246 4.82 9.61 27.27
N TYR A 247 3.92 9.05 26.46
CA TYR A 247 4.13 8.85 25.03
C TYR A 247 3.25 9.80 24.22
N PRO A 248 3.65 10.12 22.98
CA PRO A 248 2.80 10.87 22.08
C PRO A 248 1.47 10.16 21.79
N ILE A 249 0.36 10.89 21.83
CA ILE A 249 -1.00 10.35 21.74
C ILE A 249 -1.90 11.24 20.88
N ALA A 250 -2.66 10.65 19.95
CA ALA A 250 -3.63 11.40 19.15
C ALA A 250 -4.88 11.74 19.99
N THR A 251 -5.55 12.86 19.69
CA THR A 251 -6.69 13.33 20.50
C THR A 251 -7.85 12.35 20.56
N TYR A 252 -8.09 11.59 19.49
CA TYR A 252 -9.16 10.58 19.43
C TYR A 252 -8.91 9.34 20.31
N LEU A 253 -7.66 9.12 20.73
CA LEU A 253 -7.23 8.00 21.58
C LEU A 253 -7.29 8.32 23.09
N VAL A 254 -7.48 9.60 23.45
CA VAL A 254 -7.61 10.02 24.85
C VAL A 254 -8.96 9.57 25.41
N ALA A 255 -8.92 8.87 26.53
CA ALA A 255 -10.08 8.12 27.01
C ALA A 255 -10.33 8.24 28.50
N ILE A 256 -11.61 8.29 28.89
CA ILE A 256 -12.07 8.18 30.27
C ILE A 256 -13.25 7.21 30.29
N THR A 257 -13.24 6.23 31.17
CA THR A 257 -14.44 5.46 31.53
C THR A 257 -14.60 5.38 33.04
N CYS A 258 -15.83 5.48 33.54
CA CYS A 258 -16.14 5.45 34.97
C CYS A 258 -17.47 4.75 35.21
N ALA A 259 -17.44 3.66 35.99
CA ALA A 259 -18.63 2.89 36.36
C ALA A 259 -18.37 2.07 37.62
N ASN A 260 -19.34 1.25 38.05
CA ASN A 260 -19.15 0.30 39.13
C ASN A 260 -18.36 -0.94 38.66
N PHE A 261 -17.06 -0.79 38.42
CA PHE A 261 -16.22 -1.85 37.88
C PHE A 261 -15.71 -2.83 38.96
N THR A 262 -15.72 -4.11 38.61
CA THR A 262 -14.75 -5.07 39.14
C THR A 262 -13.43 -4.90 38.40
N SER A 263 -12.31 -5.05 39.09
CA SER A 263 -10.99 -4.86 38.47
C SER A 263 -10.01 -5.98 38.84
N SER A 264 -9.08 -6.28 37.92
CA SER A 264 -7.94 -7.16 38.14
C SER A 264 -6.68 -6.61 37.46
N ILE A 265 -5.53 -7.12 37.90
CA ILE A 265 -4.21 -6.74 37.39
C ILE A 265 -3.43 -8.04 37.19
N GLN A 266 -2.94 -8.25 35.98
CA GLN A 266 -1.93 -9.27 35.68
C GLN A 266 -0.58 -8.59 35.41
N THR A 267 0.50 -9.38 35.46
CA THR A 267 1.82 -8.91 35.05
C THR A 267 2.17 -9.61 33.75
N TRP A 268 2.44 -8.84 32.71
CA TRP A 268 3.04 -9.35 31.48
C TRP A 268 4.55 -9.20 31.57
N ASN A 269 5.27 -10.28 31.23
CA ASN A 269 6.73 -10.30 31.17
C ASN A 269 7.11 -10.63 29.73
N TYR A 270 7.98 -9.82 29.15
CA TYR A 270 8.45 -9.98 27.78
C TYR A 270 9.93 -9.60 27.71
N ASP A 271 10.77 -10.53 27.29
CA ASP A 271 12.23 -10.46 27.43
C ASP A 271 12.66 -10.06 28.85
N SER A 272 13.37 -8.94 28.99
CA SER A 272 13.84 -8.40 30.27
C SER A 272 12.93 -7.30 30.84
N GLN A 273 11.76 -7.08 30.25
CA GLN A 273 10.81 -6.02 30.63
C GLN A 273 9.52 -6.63 31.18
N SER A 274 8.80 -5.85 31.98
CA SER A 274 7.52 -6.24 32.53
C SER A 274 6.61 -5.03 32.67
N MET A 275 5.31 -5.22 32.45
CA MET A 275 4.30 -4.18 32.66
C MET A 275 3.02 -4.75 33.29
N PRO A 276 2.25 -3.92 34.01
CA PRO A 276 0.91 -4.30 34.46
C PRO A 276 -0.08 -4.34 33.29
N VAL A 277 -1.00 -5.31 33.34
CA VAL A 277 -2.14 -5.44 32.45
C VAL A 277 -3.42 -5.31 33.27
N TYR A 278 -4.17 -4.23 33.06
CA TYR A 278 -5.36 -3.91 33.84
C TYR A 278 -6.64 -4.40 33.16
N SER A 279 -7.62 -4.86 33.94
CA SER A 279 -8.97 -5.18 33.46
C SER A 279 -10.01 -4.51 34.34
N TYR A 280 -10.92 -3.71 33.76
CA TYR A 280 -11.97 -2.96 34.47
C TYR A 280 -13.33 -3.26 33.83
N THR A 281 -14.11 -4.15 34.46
CA THR A 281 -15.31 -4.72 33.84
C THR A 281 -16.53 -4.57 34.72
N VAL A 282 -17.70 -4.47 34.10
CA VAL A 282 -19.00 -4.49 34.81
C VAL A 282 -19.51 -5.91 35.09
N ASN A 283 -18.85 -6.94 34.56
CA ASN A 283 -19.22 -8.33 34.77
C ASN A 283 -17.99 -9.27 34.82
N ASN A 284 -18.15 -10.42 35.48
CA ASN A 284 -17.05 -11.37 35.68
C ASN A 284 -16.67 -12.16 34.42
N ASN A 285 -17.63 -12.40 33.50
CA ASN A 285 -17.35 -13.19 32.28
C ASN A 285 -16.33 -12.47 31.39
N ALA A 286 -16.51 -11.16 31.18
CA ALA A 286 -15.57 -10.35 30.44
C ALA A 286 -14.22 -10.26 31.14
N ARG A 287 -14.20 -10.14 32.48
CA ARG A 287 -12.94 -10.16 33.25
C ARG A 287 -12.17 -11.46 32.98
N PHE A 288 -12.84 -12.61 33.06
CA PHE A 288 -12.21 -13.90 32.79
C PHE A 288 -11.73 -14.03 31.34
N SER A 289 -12.46 -13.46 30.37
CA SER A 289 -12.02 -13.39 28.98
C SER A 289 -10.72 -12.58 28.84
N PHE A 290 -10.67 -11.36 29.39
CA PHE A 290 -9.47 -10.52 29.35
C PHE A 290 -8.29 -11.18 30.05
N GLU A 291 -8.51 -11.80 31.21
CA GLU A 291 -7.47 -12.52 31.95
C GLU A 291 -6.94 -13.75 31.18
N ALA A 292 -7.78 -14.38 30.35
CA ALA A 292 -7.39 -15.53 29.55
C ALA A 292 -6.62 -15.13 28.28
N TRP A 293 -6.99 -14.04 27.62
CA TRP A 293 -6.57 -13.77 26.24
C TRP A 293 -5.58 -12.60 26.08
N MET A 294 -5.57 -11.61 26.98
CA MET A 294 -4.74 -10.41 26.78
C MET A 294 -3.24 -10.73 26.72
N ILE A 295 -2.73 -11.58 27.63
CA ILE A 295 -1.31 -11.97 27.63
C ILE A 295 -0.93 -12.80 26.39
N PRO A 296 -1.70 -13.85 26.00
CA PRO A 296 -1.44 -14.57 24.74
C PRO A 296 -1.41 -13.66 23.51
N VAL A 297 -2.34 -12.71 23.41
CA VAL A 297 -2.37 -11.73 22.31
C VAL A 297 -1.13 -10.83 22.35
N LEU A 298 -0.77 -10.27 23.51
CA LEU A 298 0.42 -9.44 23.65
C LEU A 298 1.70 -10.17 23.24
N ASN A 299 1.84 -11.45 23.59
CA ASN A 299 2.96 -12.28 23.13
C ASN A 299 2.95 -12.43 21.61
N ALA A 300 1.85 -12.94 21.05
CA ALA A 300 1.74 -13.22 19.62
C ALA A 300 2.02 -11.98 18.76
N LEU A 301 1.48 -10.83 19.14
CA LEU A 301 1.69 -9.59 18.40
C LEU A 301 3.07 -8.98 18.64
N SER A 302 3.63 -9.09 19.85
CA SER A 302 5.00 -8.59 20.10
C SER A 302 6.05 -9.39 19.34
N ASP A 303 5.84 -10.70 19.16
CA ASP A 303 6.74 -11.58 18.39
C ASP A 303 6.72 -11.24 16.88
N ARG A 304 5.61 -10.67 16.37
CA ARG A 304 5.44 -10.34 14.94
C ARG A 304 5.70 -8.87 14.62
N TRP A 305 5.19 -7.96 15.44
CA TRP A 305 5.26 -6.51 15.23
C TRP A 305 6.43 -5.84 15.95
N GLY A 306 7.10 -6.55 16.86
CA GLY A 306 8.11 -6.01 17.75
C GLY A 306 7.53 -5.64 19.11
N THR A 307 8.40 -5.28 20.07
CA THR A 307 8.00 -5.02 21.46
C THR A 307 6.83 -4.05 21.57
N TYR A 308 5.86 -4.37 22.44
CA TYR A 308 4.71 -3.52 22.76
C TYR A 308 5.14 -2.05 22.97
N PRO A 309 4.57 -1.08 22.22
CA PRO A 309 5.11 0.29 22.14
C PRO A 309 5.11 1.08 23.44
N PHE A 310 4.24 0.72 24.38
CA PHE A 310 4.02 1.44 25.64
C PHE A 310 4.44 0.60 26.86
N ILE A 311 5.40 -0.32 26.68
CA ILE A 311 5.81 -1.31 27.69
C ILE A 311 6.33 -0.70 29.00
N THR A 312 6.77 0.55 29.02
CA THR A 312 7.18 1.22 30.26
C THR A 312 6.01 1.74 31.08
N GLU A 313 4.78 1.60 30.59
CA GLU A 313 3.56 2.02 31.26
C GLU A 313 2.66 0.82 31.60
N LYS A 314 1.72 0.48 30.71
CA LYS A 314 0.73 -0.58 30.92
C LYS A 314 0.08 -0.98 29.59
N ALA A 315 -0.62 -2.12 29.63
CA ALA A 315 -1.77 -2.36 28.76
C ALA A 315 -3.04 -2.49 29.59
N GLY A 316 -4.21 -2.38 28.96
CA GLY A 316 -5.46 -2.46 29.69
C GLY A 316 -6.67 -2.73 28.82
N ASN A 317 -7.73 -3.21 29.46
CA ASN A 317 -9.04 -3.37 28.88
C ASN A 317 -10.07 -2.81 29.86
N ALA A 318 -11.01 -2.01 29.39
CA ALA A 318 -12.10 -1.50 30.21
C ALA A 318 -13.44 -1.58 29.48
N HIS A 319 -14.55 -1.55 30.23
CA HIS A 319 -15.86 -1.49 29.61
C HIS A 319 -16.36 -0.05 29.43
N TYR A 320 -17.12 0.15 28.36
CA TYR A 320 -17.88 1.37 28.07
C TYR A 320 -19.26 1.04 27.46
N GLY A 321 -20.03 2.06 27.07
CA GLY A 321 -21.41 1.88 26.63
C GLY A 321 -21.62 1.75 25.11
N TRP A 322 -20.60 2.02 24.28
CA TRP A 322 -20.73 1.92 22.83
C TRP A 322 -20.76 0.46 22.35
N GLY A 323 -21.37 0.19 21.18
CA GLY A 323 -21.75 -1.14 20.72
C GLY A 323 -20.61 -2.10 20.33
N GLY A 324 -19.43 -1.57 19.99
CA GLY A 324 -18.25 -2.34 19.58
C GLY A 324 -17.11 -2.24 20.58
N ALA A 325 -15.89 -2.03 20.09
CA ALA A 325 -14.69 -1.74 20.87
C ALA A 325 -13.92 -0.54 20.27
N MET A 326 -13.01 0.05 21.04
CA MET A 326 -12.25 1.23 20.67
C MET A 326 -10.84 1.14 21.26
N GLU A 327 -9.83 1.38 20.44
CA GLU A 327 -8.44 1.03 20.69
C GLU A 327 -7.67 2.00 21.59
N HIS A 328 -8.38 2.84 22.35
CA HIS A 328 -7.80 3.91 23.17
C HIS A 328 -6.42 3.56 23.77
N GLN A 329 -5.41 4.38 23.44
CA GLN A 329 -4.00 4.09 23.71
C GLN A 329 -3.73 3.64 25.14
N THR A 330 -3.07 2.49 25.30
CA THR A 330 -2.78 1.76 26.55
C THR A 330 -3.97 1.15 27.29
N THR A 331 -5.22 1.42 26.90
CA THR A 331 -6.42 0.79 27.47
C THR A 331 -7.61 0.81 26.51
N SER A 332 -7.76 -0.24 25.71
CA SER A 332 -8.90 -0.38 24.81
C SER A 332 -10.21 -0.53 25.58
N PHE A 333 -11.28 0.06 25.07
CA PHE A 333 -12.62 -0.01 25.64
C PHE A 333 -13.49 -0.98 24.86
N TYR A 334 -14.30 -1.77 25.56
CA TYR A 334 -15.12 -2.83 24.96
C TYR A 334 -16.57 -2.71 25.44
N ASN A 335 -17.51 -3.00 24.54
CA ASN A 335 -18.88 -3.23 24.97
C ASN A 335 -18.93 -4.44 25.93
N PRO A 336 -19.75 -4.40 27.00
CA PRO A 336 -19.97 -5.54 27.88
C PRO A 336 -20.49 -6.83 27.23
N THR A 337 -20.77 -6.84 25.93
CA THR A 337 -21.14 -7.99 25.10
C THR A 337 -20.25 -8.22 23.86
N PHE A 338 -19.17 -7.44 23.66
CA PHE A 338 -18.28 -7.51 22.48
C PHE A 338 -16.80 -7.53 22.89
N TYR A 339 -16.29 -8.71 23.26
CA TYR A 339 -14.95 -8.91 23.85
C TYR A 339 -14.38 -10.32 23.60
N THR A 340 -14.65 -10.87 22.42
CA THR A 340 -14.06 -12.16 22.03
C THR A 340 -12.54 -12.06 21.91
N ASP A 341 -11.88 -13.21 21.91
CA ASP A 341 -10.44 -13.35 21.68
C ASP A 341 -9.94 -12.60 20.44
N TRP A 342 -10.66 -12.69 19.32
CA TRP A 342 -10.30 -11.98 18.09
C TRP A 342 -10.48 -10.45 18.22
N VAL A 343 -11.51 -9.98 18.93
CA VAL A 343 -11.67 -8.53 19.19
C VAL A 343 -10.53 -8.04 20.06
N ILE A 344 -10.15 -8.79 21.10
CA ILE A 344 -8.98 -8.45 21.93
C ILE A 344 -7.70 -8.39 21.07
N ALA A 345 -7.55 -9.30 20.10
CA ALA A 345 -6.43 -9.26 19.15
C ALA A 345 -6.45 -8.02 18.24
N HIS A 346 -7.63 -7.65 17.73
CA HIS A 346 -7.85 -6.44 16.93
C HIS A 346 -7.44 -5.18 17.70
N GLU A 347 -8.07 -4.95 18.86
CA GLU A 347 -7.83 -3.78 19.71
C GLU A 347 -6.39 -3.69 20.23
N THR A 348 -5.73 -4.84 20.44
CA THR A 348 -4.33 -4.87 20.85
C THR A 348 -3.40 -4.60 19.67
N GLY A 349 -3.75 -5.02 18.45
CA GLY A 349 -3.02 -4.72 17.22
C GLY A 349 -2.88 -3.22 16.97
N HIS A 350 -3.94 -2.46 17.26
CA HIS A 350 -3.94 -1.01 17.15
C HIS A 350 -2.86 -0.30 17.97
N GLN A 351 -2.40 -0.92 19.06
CA GLN A 351 -1.38 -0.34 19.93
C GLN A 351 -0.06 -0.07 19.17
N TRP A 352 0.23 -0.86 18.12
CA TRP A 352 1.29 -0.60 17.15
C TRP A 352 0.79 0.27 15.98
N TRP A 353 -0.36 -0.08 15.42
CA TRP A 353 -0.87 0.45 14.15
C TRP A 353 -2.22 1.15 14.36
N GLY A 354 -2.18 2.46 14.56
CA GLY A 354 -3.33 3.27 15.00
C GLY A 354 -2.96 4.15 16.18
N ASP A 355 -2.22 3.60 17.14
CA ASP A 355 -1.78 4.31 18.34
C ASP A 355 -0.35 4.81 18.20
N MET A 356 0.64 3.91 18.21
CA MET A 356 2.05 4.31 18.08
C MET A 356 2.29 5.01 16.75
N ILE A 357 1.88 4.41 15.63
CA ILE A 357 1.86 5.06 14.32
C ILE A 357 0.42 5.14 13.85
N THR A 358 -0.14 6.35 13.86
CA THR A 358 -1.51 6.58 13.41
C THR A 358 -1.56 7.02 11.94
N CYS A 359 -2.75 7.01 11.32
CA CYS A 359 -2.94 7.58 10.00
C CYS A 359 -2.81 9.11 10.02
N ASN A 360 -2.19 9.70 8.99
CA ASN A 360 -2.03 11.16 8.92
C ASN A 360 -3.36 11.90 8.68
N THR A 361 -4.26 11.28 7.93
CA THR A 361 -5.66 11.68 7.78
C THR A 361 -6.49 10.41 7.69
N PHE A 362 -7.79 10.51 7.98
CA PHE A 362 -8.71 9.37 7.87
C PHE A 362 -8.88 8.84 6.44
N ASN A 363 -8.33 9.52 5.42
CA ASN A 363 -8.21 8.91 4.09
C ASN A 363 -7.34 7.64 4.11
N HIS A 364 -6.36 7.61 5.02
CA HIS A 364 -5.41 6.51 5.21
C HIS A 364 -5.79 5.58 6.36
N ILE A 365 -7.05 5.61 6.84
CA ILE A 365 -7.51 4.86 8.02
C ILE A 365 -7.26 3.33 7.92
N TRP A 366 -7.16 2.79 6.71
CA TRP A 366 -6.76 1.39 6.49
C TRP A 366 -5.39 1.02 7.08
N LEU A 367 -4.49 1.98 7.29
CA LEU A 367 -3.21 1.75 7.97
C LEU A 367 -3.42 1.36 9.44
N ASN A 368 -4.48 1.86 10.07
CA ASN A 368 -4.89 1.48 11.41
C ASN A 368 -5.68 0.16 11.31
N GLU A 369 -6.80 0.21 10.62
CA GLU A 369 -7.82 -0.84 10.65
C GLU A 369 -7.41 -2.11 9.91
N GLY A 370 -6.78 -1.98 8.74
CA GLY A 370 -6.29 -3.13 7.98
C GLY A 370 -5.20 -3.89 8.74
N PHE A 371 -4.34 -3.20 9.48
CA PHE A 371 -3.32 -3.84 10.31
C PHE A 371 -3.90 -4.44 11.60
N ALA A 372 -4.91 -3.82 12.21
CA ALA A 372 -5.63 -4.38 13.35
C ALA A 372 -6.40 -5.65 12.95
N SER A 373 -7.16 -5.61 11.85
CA SER A 373 -7.85 -6.77 11.29
C SER A 373 -6.88 -7.89 10.85
N TYR A 374 -5.68 -7.54 10.36
CA TYR A 374 -4.66 -8.54 10.07
C TYR A 374 -4.02 -9.15 11.34
N SER A 375 -3.99 -8.39 12.44
CA SER A 375 -3.49 -8.88 13.74
C SER A 375 -4.38 -9.98 14.32
N GLU A 376 -5.67 -9.98 13.99
CA GLU A 376 -6.59 -11.10 14.29
C GLU A 376 -6.08 -12.39 13.64
N ALA A 377 -5.77 -12.35 12.34
CA ALA A 377 -5.25 -13.51 11.61
C ALA A 377 -3.93 -14.00 12.21
N LEU A 378 -2.99 -13.09 12.50
CA LEU A 378 -1.71 -13.44 13.13
C LEU A 378 -1.89 -14.12 14.49
N PHE A 379 -2.86 -13.69 15.29
CA PHE A 379 -3.15 -14.34 16.55
C PHE A 379 -3.65 -15.78 16.35
N PHE A 380 -4.52 -16.03 15.37
CA PHE A 380 -4.93 -17.40 15.02
C PHE A 380 -3.78 -18.23 14.43
N GLU A 381 -2.86 -17.62 13.69
CA GLU A 381 -1.65 -18.31 13.21
C GLU A 381 -0.79 -18.82 14.37
N GLU A 382 -0.55 -17.96 15.36
CA GLU A 382 0.28 -18.31 16.52
C GLU A 382 -0.40 -19.34 17.41
N ARG A 383 -1.71 -19.21 17.61
CA ARG A 383 -2.46 -20.09 18.52
C ARG A 383 -2.76 -21.45 17.91
N ASP A 384 -3.20 -21.47 16.65
CA ASP A 384 -3.84 -22.63 16.02
C ASP A 384 -3.17 -23.06 14.69
N GLY A 385 -2.16 -22.33 14.23
CA GLY A 385 -1.36 -22.63 13.04
C GLY A 385 -1.90 -22.03 11.74
N PHE A 386 -1.14 -22.22 10.66
CA PHE A 386 -1.37 -21.57 9.36
C PHE A 386 -2.73 -21.88 8.70
N ASN A 387 -3.35 -23.03 9.01
CA ASN A 387 -4.70 -23.30 8.49
C ASN A 387 -5.77 -22.45 9.18
N ALA A 388 -5.64 -22.17 10.48
CA ALA A 388 -6.56 -21.28 11.20
C ALA A 388 -6.41 -19.84 10.70
N TYR A 389 -5.17 -19.41 10.47
CA TYR A 389 -4.84 -18.14 9.81
C TYR A 389 -5.57 -17.97 8.47
N LYS A 390 -5.45 -18.95 7.57
CA LYS A 390 -6.14 -18.90 6.27
C LYS A 390 -7.65 -18.90 6.41
N ASN A 391 -8.19 -19.77 7.28
CA ASN A 391 -9.63 -19.82 7.52
C ASN A 391 -10.18 -18.48 8.03
N TRP A 392 -9.44 -17.77 8.87
CA TRP A 392 -9.81 -16.43 9.33
C TRP A 392 -9.79 -15.41 8.19
N LEU A 393 -8.73 -15.36 7.40
CA LEU A 393 -8.68 -14.47 6.23
C LEU A 393 -9.81 -14.74 5.25
N GLN A 394 -10.23 -16.00 5.07
CA GLN A 394 -11.40 -16.30 4.24
C GLN A 394 -12.71 -15.70 4.78
N THR A 395 -12.85 -15.48 6.10
CA THR A 395 -14.04 -14.78 6.64
C THR A 395 -14.02 -13.28 6.34
N GLN A 396 -12.83 -12.71 6.11
CA GLN A 396 -12.60 -11.31 5.75
C GLN A 396 -12.52 -11.10 4.23
N LYS A 397 -12.95 -12.08 3.42
CA LYS A 397 -12.77 -12.04 1.97
C LYS A 397 -13.82 -11.16 1.29
N PHE A 398 -13.41 -10.00 0.81
CA PHE A 398 -14.24 -9.10 0.02
C PHE A 398 -13.66 -8.82 -1.38
N THR A 399 -14.35 -9.28 -2.43
CA THR A 399 -13.95 -9.08 -3.84
C THR A 399 -14.85 -8.09 -4.59
N GLY A 400 -15.65 -7.31 -3.86
CA GLY A 400 -16.55 -6.30 -4.43
C GLY A 400 -15.80 -5.05 -4.90
N ALA A 401 -16.54 -4.10 -5.48
CA ALA A 401 -15.98 -2.81 -5.90
C ALA A 401 -15.66 -1.90 -4.71
N GLY A 402 -14.74 -0.95 -4.93
CA GLY A 402 -14.28 0.05 -3.97
C GLY A 402 -12.76 0.06 -3.79
N THR A 403 -12.27 1.16 -3.22
CA THR A 403 -10.88 1.39 -2.85
C THR A 403 -10.69 1.23 -1.35
N VAL A 404 -9.48 0.90 -0.93
CA VAL A 404 -9.13 0.83 0.51
C VAL A 404 -8.82 2.24 1.03
N TYR A 405 -8.23 3.09 0.20
CA TYR A 405 -8.12 4.52 0.49
C TYR A 405 -9.49 5.16 0.43
N VAL A 406 -9.83 5.92 1.48
CA VAL A 406 -11.10 6.65 1.55
C VAL A 406 -10.96 7.94 0.75
N GLU A 407 -11.65 8.05 -0.37
CA GLU A 407 -11.50 9.16 -1.32
C GLU A 407 -12.06 10.47 -0.73
N ASN A 408 -13.23 10.41 -0.10
CA ASN A 408 -13.85 11.55 0.54
C ASN A 408 -14.35 11.22 1.94
N THR A 409 -13.55 11.54 2.97
CA THR A 409 -13.87 11.30 4.38
C THR A 409 -15.12 12.05 4.88
N ALA A 410 -15.69 12.96 4.09
CA ALA A 410 -16.95 13.64 4.42
C ALA A 410 -18.21 12.90 3.94
N THR A 411 -18.08 11.99 2.95
CA THR A 411 -19.23 11.28 2.36
C THR A 411 -19.07 9.77 2.34
N ASP A 412 -17.84 9.29 2.32
CA ASP A 412 -17.50 7.88 2.30
C ASP A 412 -17.37 7.40 3.75
N ASP A 413 -17.79 6.16 4.00
CA ASP A 413 -17.70 5.58 5.33
C ASP A 413 -16.25 5.21 5.64
N ILE A 414 -15.62 5.97 6.53
CA ILE A 414 -14.27 5.70 7.00
C ILE A 414 -14.16 4.37 7.76
N PHE A 415 -15.30 3.79 8.17
CA PHE A 415 -15.40 2.51 8.86
C PHE A 415 -16.10 1.44 8.00
N ASP A 416 -15.99 1.52 6.66
CA ASP A 416 -16.54 0.48 5.78
C ASP A 416 -15.88 -0.88 6.07
N GLY A 417 -16.64 -1.78 6.68
CA GLY A 417 -16.16 -3.12 7.08
C GLY A 417 -15.60 -3.95 5.94
N ASN A 418 -16.11 -3.80 4.72
CA ASN A 418 -15.64 -4.58 3.57
C ASN A 418 -14.34 -4.01 2.99
N LEU A 419 -14.21 -2.69 2.95
CA LEU A 419 -13.10 -2.01 2.27
C LEU A 419 -11.93 -1.68 3.19
N VAL A 420 -12.21 -1.08 4.35
CA VAL A 420 -11.19 -0.59 5.27
C VAL A 420 -10.63 -1.71 6.13
N TYR A 421 -11.49 -2.60 6.62
CA TYR A 421 -11.13 -3.71 7.50
C TYR A 421 -10.80 -4.99 6.71
N ASP A 422 -11.80 -5.58 6.06
CA ASP A 422 -11.68 -6.86 5.38
C ASP A 422 -10.66 -6.80 4.24
N LYS A 423 -10.89 -5.95 3.22
CA LYS A 423 -9.93 -5.77 2.13
C LYS A 423 -8.61 -5.19 2.64
N GLY A 424 -8.61 -4.29 3.64
CA GLY A 424 -7.40 -3.78 4.27
C GLY A 424 -6.51 -4.88 4.85
N SER A 425 -7.08 -5.84 5.59
CA SER A 425 -6.37 -6.99 6.15
C SER A 425 -5.79 -7.89 5.05
N TRP A 426 -6.55 -8.11 3.98
CA TRP A 426 -6.09 -8.85 2.80
C TRP A 426 -4.93 -8.16 2.10
N VAL A 427 -4.88 -6.82 2.09
CA VAL A 427 -3.73 -6.10 1.52
C VAL A 427 -2.46 -6.37 2.33
N VAL A 428 -2.53 -6.36 3.66
CA VAL A 428 -1.38 -6.69 4.51
C VAL A 428 -0.96 -8.16 4.32
N HIS A 429 -1.94 -9.08 4.24
CA HIS A 429 -1.71 -10.49 3.93
C HIS A 429 -1.02 -10.70 2.57
N MET A 430 -1.53 -10.08 1.51
CA MET A 430 -0.95 -10.13 0.17
C MET A 430 0.47 -9.56 0.16
N LEU A 431 0.71 -8.48 0.90
CA LEU A 431 2.04 -7.88 1.00
C LEU A 431 3.05 -8.85 1.64
N ARG A 432 2.67 -9.55 2.72
CA ARG A 432 3.45 -10.67 3.27
C ARG A 432 3.68 -11.76 2.23
N GLY A 433 2.66 -12.12 1.45
CA GLY A 433 2.74 -13.11 0.39
C GLY A 433 3.75 -12.77 -0.71
N VAL A 434 3.80 -11.50 -1.12
CA VAL A 434 4.71 -10.96 -2.15
C VAL A 434 6.15 -10.88 -1.65
N LEU A 435 6.36 -10.43 -0.41
CA LEU A 435 7.70 -10.23 0.16
C LEU A 435 8.30 -11.53 0.73
N GLY A 436 7.45 -12.44 1.19
CA GLY A 436 7.83 -13.56 2.05
C GLY A 436 8.13 -13.11 3.49
N ASP A 437 8.03 -14.05 4.43
CA ASP A 437 8.08 -13.77 5.87
C ASP A 437 9.33 -13.02 6.32
N SER A 438 10.51 -13.39 5.80
CA SER A 438 11.76 -12.74 6.21
C SER A 438 11.80 -11.27 5.82
N VAL A 439 11.42 -10.92 4.59
CA VAL A 439 11.43 -9.52 4.15
C VAL A 439 10.28 -8.75 4.78
N PHE A 440 9.11 -9.37 4.92
CA PHE A 440 7.95 -8.75 5.55
C PHE A 440 8.21 -8.40 7.02
N PHE A 441 8.47 -9.38 7.89
CA PHE A 441 8.59 -9.13 9.33
C PHE A 441 9.93 -8.50 9.71
N ASN A 442 11.05 -9.03 9.23
CA ASN A 442 12.38 -8.63 9.74
C ASN A 442 12.93 -7.35 9.09
N HIS A 443 12.34 -6.91 7.98
CA HIS A 443 12.77 -5.70 7.26
C HIS A 443 11.62 -4.71 7.11
N ALA A 444 10.59 -5.01 6.32
CA ALA A 444 9.54 -4.03 6.02
C ALA A 444 8.79 -3.53 7.26
N ILE A 445 8.28 -4.45 8.09
CA ILE A 445 7.55 -4.10 9.31
C ILE A 445 8.50 -3.55 10.38
N LYS A 446 9.68 -4.15 10.56
CA LYS A 446 10.68 -3.66 11.49
C LYS A 446 11.12 -2.22 11.16
N ASP A 447 11.39 -1.93 9.89
CA ASP A 447 11.80 -0.60 9.44
C ASP A 447 10.64 0.40 9.58
N TYR A 448 9.38 -0.03 9.39
CA TYR A 448 8.21 0.82 9.66
C TYR A 448 8.07 1.14 11.16
N TYR A 449 8.20 0.11 12.01
CA TYR A 449 8.18 0.22 13.47
C TYR A 449 9.26 1.17 14.01
N ASP A 450 10.48 1.13 13.44
CA ASP A 450 11.63 1.95 13.85
C ASP A 450 11.80 3.24 13.01
N SER A 451 10.83 3.58 12.17
CA SER A 451 10.89 4.76 11.29
C SER A 451 10.72 6.08 12.04
N GLU A 452 10.93 7.18 11.32
CA GLU A 452 10.60 8.54 11.77
C GLU A 452 9.12 8.74 12.11
N HIS A 453 8.24 7.83 11.68
CA HIS A 453 6.81 7.85 11.98
C HIS A 453 6.47 7.20 13.33
N LYS A 454 7.43 6.56 14.00
CA LYS A 454 7.24 6.00 15.34
C LYS A 454 6.79 7.08 16.33
N TYR A 455 5.67 6.84 17.00
CA TYR A 455 4.97 7.82 17.85
C TYR A 455 4.41 9.05 17.11
N GLY A 456 4.38 9.01 15.77
CA GLY A 456 3.83 10.05 14.91
C GLY A 456 2.64 9.53 14.09
N SER A 457 2.52 10.05 12.86
CA SER A 457 1.55 9.65 11.87
C SER A 457 2.22 9.28 10.54
N ALA A 458 1.53 8.49 9.70
CA ALA A 458 2.01 8.06 8.39
C ALA A 458 0.92 8.13 7.30
N THR A 459 1.36 8.25 6.05
CA THR A 459 0.52 8.05 4.86
C THR A 459 0.82 6.71 4.19
N THR A 460 -0.05 6.28 3.28
CA THR A 460 0.18 5.10 2.42
C THR A 460 1.52 5.19 1.68
N GLU A 461 1.91 6.38 1.23
CA GLU A 461 3.16 6.63 0.52
C GLU A 461 4.38 6.44 1.43
N ASN A 462 4.28 6.81 2.71
CA ASN A 462 5.35 6.55 3.68
C ASN A 462 5.60 5.04 3.81
N LEU A 463 4.54 4.25 4.03
CA LEU A 463 4.63 2.80 4.08
C LEU A 463 5.18 2.22 2.77
N SER A 464 4.68 2.68 1.62
CA SER A 464 5.14 2.25 0.29
C SER A 464 6.63 2.48 0.07
N SER A 465 7.16 3.62 0.51
CA SER A 465 8.58 3.95 0.45
C SER A 465 9.41 3.02 1.33
N ILE A 466 9.00 2.79 2.58
CA ILE A 466 9.68 1.90 3.53
C ILE A 466 9.70 0.47 3.01
N VAL A 467 8.55 -0.03 2.55
CA VAL A 467 8.39 -1.37 1.97
C VAL A 467 9.24 -1.52 0.70
N SER A 468 9.30 -0.51 -0.17
CA SER A 468 10.15 -0.55 -1.37
C SER A 468 11.64 -0.66 -1.02
N ASN A 469 12.09 0.07 0.00
CA ASN A 469 13.47 0.00 0.47
C ASN A 469 13.78 -1.39 1.05
N ALA A 470 12.91 -1.93 1.90
CA ALA A 470 13.06 -3.27 2.47
C ALA A 470 13.04 -4.38 1.40
N ALA A 471 12.21 -4.24 0.37
CA ALA A 471 12.13 -5.18 -0.75
C ALA A 471 13.31 -5.08 -1.73
N GLY A 472 14.11 -4.00 -1.68
CA GLY A 472 15.17 -3.71 -2.66
C GLY A 472 14.65 -3.41 -4.07
N THR A 473 13.34 -3.14 -4.22
CA THR A 473 12.69 -2.87 -5.51
C THR A 473 11.50 -1.92 -5.32
N ASN A 474 11.06 -1.27 -6.41
CA ASN A 474 9.93 -0.35 -6.35
C ASN A 474 8.61 -1.12 -6.18
N MET A 475 7.94 -0.90 -5.05
CA MET A 475 6.67 -1.55 -4.70
C MET A 475 5.44 -0.69 -4.97
N SER A 476 5.58 0.49 -5.59
CA SER A 476 4.45 1.41 -5.88
C SER A 476 3.34 0.75 -6.70
N TRP A 477 3.68 -0.21 -7.57
CA TRP A 477 2.68 -0.97 -8.34
C TRP A 477 1.66 -1.67 -7.41
N PHE A 478 2.11 -2.20 -6.27
CA PHE A 478 1.26 -2.92 -5.33
C PHE A 478 0.27 -1.97 -4.68
N PHE A 479 0.74 -0.86 -4.14
CA PHE A 479 -0.12 0.14 -3.49
C PHE A 479 -1.07 0.82 -4.48
N ASN A 480 -0.60 1.15 -5.69
CA ASN A 480 -1.44 1.71 -6.75
C ASN A 480 -2.60 0.77 -7.14
N GLN A 481 -2.35 -0.53 -7.19
CA GLN A 481 -3.35 -1.51 -7.58
C GLN A 481 -4.29 -1.88 -6.42
N TRP A 482 -3.75 -2.10 -5.23
CA TRP A 482 -4.51 -2.69 -4.13
C TRP A 482 -5.12 -1.68 -3.15
N ILE A 483 -4.52 -0.49 -3.02
CA ILE A 483 -5.05 0.58 -2.17
C ILE A 483 -5.92 1.54 -2.97
N TYR A 484 -5.39 2.05 -4.09
CA TYR A 484 -6.05 3.04 -4.95
C TYR A 484 -6.85 2.42 -6.10
N GLY A 485 -6.59 1.14 -6.41
CA GLY A 485 -7.29 0.43 -7.48
C GLY A 485 -8.61 -0.19 -7.02
N ASN A 486 -9.56 -0.24 -7.96
CA ASN A 486 -10.92 -0.66 -7.70
C ASN A 486 -11.07 -2.19 -7.80
N GLY A 487 -11.62 -2.79 -6.75
CA GLY A 487 -11.96 -4.22 -6.71
C GLY A 487 -10.77 -5.15 -6.54
N SER A 488 -10.85 -6.33 -7.15
CA SER A 488 -9.86 -7.41 -7.08
C SER A 488 -9.86 -8.19 -8.42
N PRO A 489 -8.81 -8.99 -8.72
CA PRO A 489 -8.76 -9.77 -9.95
C PRO A 489 -9.79 -10.92 -9.96
N ASN A 490 -10.42 -11.09 -11.13
CA ASN A 490 -11.21 -12.27 -11.47
C ASN A 490 -10.40 -13.12 -12.45
N TYR A 491 -9.78 -14.18 -11.93
CA TYR A 491 -8.95 -15.05 -12.76
C TYR A 491 -9.77 -16.08 -13.52
N GLU A 492 -9.47 -16.23 -14.78
CA GLU A 492 -9.82 -17.38 -15.59
C GLU A 492 -8.53 -18.12 -15.96
N ILE A 493 -8.47 -19.40 -15.61
CA ILE A 493 -7.30 -20.22 -15.90
C ILE A 493 -7.68 -21.39 -16.81
N ALA A 494 -6.77 -21.75 -17.69
CA ALA A 494 -6.93 -22.92 -18.54
C ALA A 494 -5.58 -23.57 -18.77
N TYR A 495 -5.53 -24.89 -18.89
CA TYR A 495 -4.29 -25.60 -19.15
C TYR A 495 -4.51 -26.87 -19.94
N ASP A 496 -3.47 -27.31 -20.63
CA ASP A 496 -3.38 -28.62 -21.28
C ASP A 496 -1.96 -29.16 -21.17
N CYS A 497 -1.83 -30.48 -21.07
CA CYS A 497 -0.54 -31.14 -20.87
C CYS A 497 -0.40 -32.32 -21.85
N GLU A 498 0.56 -32.22 -22.76
CA GLU A 498 0.80 -33.23 -23.81
C GLU A 498 2.20 -33.86 -23.68
N PRO A 499 2.36 -35.14 -24.02
CA PRO A 499 3.69 -35.74 -24.13
C PRO A 499 4.45 -35.14 -25.32
N THR A 500 5.77 -35.03 -25.20
CA THR A 500 6.67 -34.58 -26.27
C THR A 500 7.38 -35.77 -26.92
N ASP A 501 8.01 -35.54 -28.08
CA ASP A 501 8.85 -36.54 -28.75
C ASP A 501 10.11 -36.92 -27.95
N THR A 502 10.51 -36.07 -27.00
CA THR A 502 11.68 -36.27 -26.12
C THR A 502 11.34 -37.08 -24.85
N GLY A 503 10.07 -37.44 -24.66
CA GLY A 503 9.61 -38.29 -23.56
C GLY A 503 9.28 -37.54 -22.26
N ASP A 504 9.36 -36.21 -22.27
CA ASP A 504 8.84 -35.32 -21.21
C ASP A 504 7.42 -34.84 -21.56
N TYR A 505 6.85 -33.99 -20.71
CA TYR A 505 5.50 -33.45 -20.87
C TYR A 505 5.54 -31.93 -20.96
N ARG A 506 4.87 -31.39 -21.98
CA ARG A 506 4.70 -29.96 -22.19
C ARG A 506 3.36 -29.52 -21.61
N LEU A 507 3.40 -28.64 -20.62
CA LEU A 507 2.24 -27.95 -20.07
C LEU A 507 2.12 -26.56 -20.70
N VAL A 508 0.95 -26.27 -21.25
CA VAL A 508 0.54 -24.90 -21.59
C VAL A 508 -0.47 -24.43 -20.55
N TYR A 509 -0.21 -23.27 -19.97
CA TYR A 509 -1.00 -22.70 -18.90
C TYR A 509 -1.36 -21.25 -19.23
N LEU A 510 -2.64 -20.97 -19.41
CA LEU A 510 -3.22 -19.64 -19.62
C LEU A 510 -3.74 -19.09 -18.29
N ILE A 511 -3.35 -17.86 -17.98
CA ILE A 511 -3.91 -17.06 -16.90
C ILE A 511 -4.47 -15.77 -17.49
N GLN A 512 -5.75 -15.50 -17.25
CA GLN A 512 -6.44 -14.30 -17.70
C GLN A 512 -7.14 -13.60 -16.53
N GLN A 513 -7.06 -12.27 -16.50
CA GLN A 513 -7.86 -11.40 -15.65
C GLN A 513 -9.05 -10.87 -16.43
N THR A 514 -10.25 -11.04 -15.88
CA THR A 514 -11.53 -10.80 -16.59
C THR A 514 -12.39 -9.70 -15.98
N GLN A 515 -11.94 -9.10 -14.87
CA GLN A 515 -12.66 -8.01 -14.22
C GLN A 515 -12.74 -6.76 -15.13
N SER A 516 -13.84 -6.02 -15.02
CA SER A 516 -14.11 -4.81 -15.80
C SER A 516 -13.79 -3.52 -15.05
N THR A 517 -13.14 -3.59 -13.88
CA THR A 517 -12.84 -2.44 -13.03
C THR A 517 -11.76 -1.52 -13.60
N GLY A 518 -11.12 -1.89 -14.70
CA GLY A 518 -10.04 -1.13 -15.34
C GLY A 518 -8.67 -1.26 -14.65
N THR A 519 -8.60 -1.97 -13.52
CA THR A 519 -7.35 -2.28 -12.81
C THR A 519 -6.91 -3.71 -13.13
N TYR A 520 -5.66 -3.85 -13.57
CA TYR A 520 -4.99 -5.16 -13.68
C TYR A 520 -4.00 -5.32 -12.53
N PHE A 521 -4.04 -6.48 -11.89
CA PHE A 521 -3.31 -6.74 -10.66
C PHE A 521 -2.09 -7.61 -10.96
N LYS A 522 -0.90 -7.03 -10.87
CA LYS A 522 0.34 -7.79 -10.98
C LYS A 522 0.50 -8.62 -9.70
N MET A 523 0.67 -9.94 -9.81
CA MET A 523 0.86 -10.78 -8.62
C MET A 523 1.78 -12.00 -8.89
N PRO A 524 2.61 -12.39 -7.90
CA PRO A 524 3.22 -13.70 -7.86
C PRO A 524 2.19 -14.75 -7.42
N ILE A 525 1.86 -15.69 -8.29
CA ILE A 525 0.86 -16.73 -8.04
C ILE A 525 1.61 -18.02 -7.64
N ARG A 526 1.36 -18.51 -6.43
CA ARG A 526 1.94 -19.78 -5.95
C ARG A 526 1.13 -20.95 -6.50
N THR A 527 1.51 -21.45 -7.67
CA THR A 527 0.79 -22.51 -8.38
C THR A 527 1.35 -23.88 -8.02
N ARG A 528 0.45 -24.79 -7.65
CA ARG A 528 0.78 -26.21 -7.43
C ARG A 528 0.34 -27.05 -8.63
N PHE A 529 1.30 -27.70 -9.27
CA PHE A 529 1.09 -28.66 -10.34
C PHE A 529 1.05 -30.07 -9.75
N VAL A 530 -0.09 -30.75 -9.85
CA VAL A 530 -0.21 -32.15 -9.41
C VAL A 530 0.20 -33.05 -10.57
N THR A 531 1.38 -33.67 -10.45
CA THR A 531 1.88 -34.63 -11.46
C THR A 531 1.57 -36.07 -11.05
N THR A 532 1.78 -37.01 -11.96
CA THR A 532 1.70 -38.45 -11.67
C THR A 532 2.73 -38.91 -10.63
N ALA A 533 3.85 -38.20 -10.45
CA ALA A 533 4.87 -38.52 -9.46
C ALA A 533 4.70 -37.77 -8.12
N GLY A 534 3.90 -36.71 -8.09
CA GLY A 534 3.67 -35.87 -6.90
C GLY A 534 3.47 -34.38 -7.23
N PRO A 535 3.15 -33.55 -6.22
CA PRO A 535 2.97 -32.11 -6.43
C PRO A 535 4.32 -31.39 -6.65
N VAL A 536 4.30 -30.40 -7.54
CA VAL A 536 5.40 -29.47 -7.80
C VAL A 536 4.87 -28.04 -7.59
N ASP A 537 5.47 -27.30 -6.68
CA ASP A 537 5.09 -25.91 -6.36
C ASP A 537 6.02 -24.92 -7.07
N THR A 538 5.45 -23.96 -7.79
CA THR A 538 6.17 -22.92 -8.52
C THR A 538 5.49 -21.57 -8.36
N VAL A 539 6.26 -20.49 -8.37
CA VAL A 539 5.74 -19.12 -8.41
C VAL A 539 5.68 -18.63 -9.86
N ILE A 540 4.49 -18.25 -10.32
CA ILE A 540 4.24 -17.72 -11.66
C ILE A 540 3.79 -16.27 -11.55
N TRP A 541 4.54 -15.35 -12.15
CA TRP A 541 4.17 -13.94 -12.18
C TRP A 541 3.15 -13.66 -13.26
N ASN A 542 1.93 -13.28 -12.87
CA ASN A 542 0.98 -12.66 -13.80
C ASN A 542 1.09 -11.14 -13.71
N GLU A 543 1.56 -10.53 -14.80
CA GLU A 543 1.85 -9.10 -14.93
C GLU A 543 0.92 -8.39 -15.92
N GLY A 544 0.09 -9.12 -16.64
CA GLY A 544 -0.81 -8.57 -17.66
C GLY A 544 -2.21 -9.18 -17.64
N ALA A 545 -3.09 -8.61 -18.47
CA ALA A 545 -4.50 -9.01 -18.58
C ALA A 545 -4.68 -10.47 -19.02
N ALA A 546 -3.79 -11.00 -19.87
CA ALA A 546 -3.75 -12.40 -20.26
C ALA A 546 -2.31 -12.80 -20.57
N GLN A 547 -1.86 -13.95 -20.05
CA GLN A 547 -0.52 -14.50 -20.31
C GLN A 547 -0.57 -16.01 -20.45
N VAL A 548 0.22 -16.52 -21.38
CA VAL A 548 0.40 -17.95 -21.65
C VAL A 548 1.81 -18.35 -21.22
N TYR A 549 1.90 -19.41 -20.41
CA TYR A 549 3.15 -20.01 -19.96
C TYR A 549 3.28 -21.39 -20.58
N VAL A 550 4.48 -21.70 -21.09
CA VAL A 550 4.84 -23.03 -21.59
C VAL A 550 5.93 -23.58 -20.68
N MET A 551 5.69 -24.74 -20.08
CA MET A 551 6.57 -25.38 -19.11
C MET A 551 6.76 -26.85 -19.45
N HIS A 552 7.88 -27.42 -19.04
CA HIS A 552 8.20 -28.83 -19.25
C HIS A 552 8.28 -29.57 -17.91
N PHE A 553 7.70 -30.76 -17.86
CA PHE A 553 7.65 -31.63 -16.69
C PHE A 553 8.11 -33.04 -17.07
N ALA A 554 8.78 -33.73 -16.16
CA ALA A 554 9.15 -35.14 -16.36
C ALA A 554 7.90 -36.06 -16.38
N ASP A 555 6.82 -35.63 -15.74
CA ASP A 555 5.59 -36.39 -15.51
C ASP A 555 4.37 -35.57 -15.95
N SER A 556 3.31 -36.26 -16.35
CA SER A 556 2.07 -35.60 -16.79
C SER A 556 1.44 -34.79 -15.66
N VAL A 557 1.09 -33.53 -15.94
CA VAL A 557 0.33 -32.67 -15.03
C VAL A 557 -1.16 -33.00 -15.15
N THR A 558 -1.75 -33.45 -14.05
CA THR A 558 -3.15 -33.89 -13.98
C THR A 558 -4.08 -32.82 -13.40
N ASN A 559 -3.56 -31.93 -12.56
CA ASN A 559 -4.32 -30.84 -11.97
C ASN A 559 -3.43 -29.62 -11.72
N VAL A 560 -4.01 -28.43 -11.84
CA VAL A 560 -3.37 -27.16 -11.51
C VAL A 560 -4.16 -26.48 -10.41
N ILE A 561 -3.53 -26.29 -9.26
CA ILE A 561 -4.11 -25.59 -8.12
C ILE A 561 -3.54 -24.17 -8.13
N PHE A 562 -4.37 -23.21 -8.52
CA PHE A 562 -4.03 -21.79 -8.53
C PHE A 562 -3.97 -21.23 -7.12
N ASP A 563 -2.85 -20.60 -6.77
CA ASP A 563 -2.62 -19.95 -5.48
C ASP A 563 -2.94 -20.90 -4.32
N ALA A 564 -2.17 -21.99 -4.25
CA ALA A 564 -2.47 -23.15 -3.40
C ALA A 564 -2.52 -22.85 -1.89
N ASP A 565 -1.89 -21.74 -1.48
CA ASP A 565 -1.88 -21.26 -0.10
C ASP A 565 -2.73 -19.99 0.10
N GLU A 566 -3.53 -19.61 -0.90
CA GLU A 566 -4.53 -18.54 -0.85
C GLU A 566 -3.96 -17.15 -0.53
N TRP A 567 -2.80 -16.80 -1.11
CA TRP A 567 -2.14 -15.52 -0.86
C TRP A 567 -2.80 -14.32 -1.54
N ILE A 568 -3.71 -14.53 -2.49
CA ILE A 568 -4.27 -13.47 -3.34
C ILE A 568 -5.76 -13.30 -3.05
N LEU A 569 -6.17 -12.05 -2.80
CA LEU A 569 -7.58 -11.68 -2.78
C LEU A 569 -8.14 -11.73 -4.21
N ARG A 570 -8.88 -12.81 -4.53
CA ARG A 570 -9.33 -13.09 -5.90
C ARG A 570 -10.57 -13.96 -5.98
N THR A 571 -11.19 -13.95 -7.16
CA THR A 571 -11.99 -15.09 -7.64
C THR A 571 -11.19 -15.86 -8.69
N VAL A 572 -11.51 -17.14 -8.89
CA VAL A 572 -10.94 -17.95 -9.97
C VAL A 572 -11.98 -18.86 -10.57
N THR A 573 -11.88 -19.10 -11.87
CA THR A 573 -12.58 -20.18 -12.56
C THR A 573 -11.59 -20.92 -13.45
N THR A 574 -11.62 -22.25 -13.39
CA THR A 574 -10.87 -23.09 -14.33
C THR A 574 -11.76 -23.42 -15.52
N LYS A 575 -11.26 -23.24 -16.73
CA LYS A 575 -11.92 -23.64 -17.99
C LYS A 575 -11.04 -24.59 -18.80
N PRO A 576 -11.63 -25.39 -19.69
CA PRO A 576 -10.86 -26.13 -20.68
C PRO A 576 -10.03 -25.18 -21.54
N LEU A 577 -8.80 -25.56 -21.87
CA LEU A 577 -7.98 -24.79 -22.80
C LEU A 577 -8.58 -24.89 -24.21
N GLY A 578 -9.00 -23.76 -24.76
CA GLY A 578 -9.34 -23.65 -26.18
C GLY A 578 -8.09 -23.53 -27.04
N LEU A 579 -8.23 -23.71 -28.36
CA LEU A 579 -7.14 -23.51 -29.31
C LEU A 579 -6.40 -22.19 -29.02
N THR A 580 -5.10 -22.27 -28.77
CA THR A 580 -4.29 -21.13 -28.32
C THR A 580 -2.98 -21.07 -29.10
N ILE A 581 -2.67 -19.92 -29.71
CA ILE A 581 -1.36 -19.65 -30.32
C ILE A 581 -0.35 -19.39 -29.19
N VAL A 582 0.61 -20.31 -29.03
CA VAL A 582 1.58 -20.29 -27.93
C VAL A 582 2.87 -19.57 -28.26
N THR A 583 3.16 -19.29 -29.54
CA THR A 583 4.33 -18.49 -29.94
C THR A 583 4.27 -17.12 -29.27
N GLY A 584 5.21 -16.87 -28.35
CA GLY A 584 5.21 -15.69 -27.47
C GLY A 584 5.60 -14.40 -28.18
N SER A 585 6.82 -14.37 -28.67
CA SER A 585 7.41 -13.28 -29.44
C SER A 585 8.17 -13.87 -30.62
N LEU A 586 8.42 -13.03 -31.61
CA LEU A 586 9.28 -13.36 -32.74
C LEU A 586 10.65 -12.73 -32.51
N PRO A 587 11.76 -13.43 -32.77
CA PRO A 587 13.10 -12.83 -32.76
C PRO A 587 13.18 -11.60 -33.67
N SER A 588 14.10 -10.68 -33.37
CA SER A 588 14.45 -9.61 -34.31
C SER A 588 14.95 -10.22 -35.63
N ALA A 589 14.66 -9.55 -36.73
CA ALA A 589 15.22 -9.86 -38.04
C ALA A 589 16.21 -8.77 -38.44
N TYR A 590 17.11 -9.06 -39.39
CA TYR A 590 18.09 -8.10 -39.89
C TYR A 590 17.90 -7.89 -41.39
N ASN A 591 17.97 -6.66 -41.87
CA ASN A 591 17.80 -6.40 -43.30
C ASN A 591 18.83 -7.22 -44.12
N THR A 592 18.44 -7.73 -45.28
CA THR A 592 19.23 -8.61 -46.15
C THR A 592 19.59 -10.00 -45.62
N VAL A 593 19.26 -10.36 -44.37
CA VAL A 593 19.52 -11.69 -43.78
C VAL A 593 18.29 -12.60 -43.89
N PRO A 594 18.40 -13.85 -44.35
CA PRO A 594 17.28 -14.80 -44.34
C PRO A 594 16.73 -15.03 -42.93
N TYR A 595 15.41 -14.99 -42.82
CA TYR A 595 14.66 -15.20 -41.58
C TYR A 595 13.64 -16.32 -41.81
N SER A 596 13.45 -17.19 -40.82
CA SER A 596 12.41 -18.22 -40.85
C SER A 596 11.99 -18.62 -39.45
N GLU A 597 10.73 -18.35 -39.09
CA GLU A 597 10.15 -18.73 -37.81
C GLU A 597 8.84 -19.46 -37.98
N LYS A 598 8.68 -20.55 -37.23
CA LYS A 598 7.45 -21.36 -37.23
C LYS A 598 6.58 -20.96 -36.04
N LEU A 599 5.31 -20.67 -36.32
CA LEU A 599 4.30 -20.45 -35.31
C LEU A 599 3.77 -21.78 -34.77
N ASP A 600 3.39 -21.78 -33.51
CA ASP A 600 2.93 -22.96 -32.80
C ASP A 600 1.62 -22.67 -32.04
N ALA A 601 0.78 -23.69 -31.95
CA ALA A 601 -0.50 -23.65 -31.25
C ALA A 601 -0.73 -24.97 -30.51
N ILE A 602 -1.53 -24.91 -29.45
CA ILE A 602 -1.96 -26.08 -28.68
C ILE A 602 -3.47 -26.08 -28.49
N ALA A 603 -4.00 -27.23 -28.08
CA ALA A 603 -5.41 -27.52 -27.88
C ALA A 603 -6.24 -27.42 -29.18
N GLY A 604 -7.52 -27.75 -29.09
CA GLY A 604 -8.32 -28.01 -30.29
C GLY A 604 -7.96 -29.34 -30.96
N VAL A 605 -8.44 -29.56 -32.17
CA VAL A 605 -8.20 -30.81 -32.92
C VAL A 605 -7.32 -30.53 -34.15
N PRO A 606 -6.08 -31.02 -34.19
CA PRO A 606 -5.24 -30.92 -35.40
C PRO A 606 -5.87 -31.66 -36.60
N PRO A 607 -5.56 -31.26 -37.85
CA PRO A 607 -4.55 -30.28 -38.24
C PRO A 607 -5.00 -28.83 -38.04
N TYR A 608 -4.04 -27.95 -37.78
CA TYR A 608 -4.28 -26.52 -37.67
C TYR A 608 -4.15 -25.82 -39.04
N HIS A 609 -5.03 -24.87 -39.29
CA HIS A 609 -4.99 -23.98 -40.45
C HIS A 609 -4.64 -22.57 -40.01
N TRP A 610 -3.59 -21.98 -40.60
CA TRP A 610 -3.15 -20.64 -40.23
C TRP A 610 -3.45 -19.63 -41.32
N THR A 611 -3.92 -18.46 -40.93
CA THR A 611 -4.30 -17.39 -41.86
C THR A 611 -3.70 -16.06 -41.41
N PHE A 612 -3.09 -15.33 -42.34
CA PHE A 612 -2.72 -13.93 -42.14
C PHE A 612 -3.98 -13.06 -42.24
N LEU A 613 -4.35 -12.37 -41.15
CA LEU A 613 -5.56 -11.56 -41.12
C LEU A 613 -5.34 -10.11 -41.58
N GLY A 614 -4.15 -9.55 -41.36
CA GLY A 614 -3.84 -8.18 -41.73
C GLY A 614 -2.68 -7.57 -40.96
N GLY A 615 -2.32 -6.34 -41.32
CA GLY A 615 -1.12 -5.62 -40.87
C GLY A 615 -0.01 -5.66 -41.92
N ASP A 616 1.20 -5.27 -41.51
CA ASP A 616 2.37 -5.20 -42.38
C ASP A 616 3.37 -6.28 -41.97
N LEU A 617 3.74 -7.14 -42.91
CA LEU A 617 4.95 -7.96 -42.78
C LEU A 617 6.15 -7.16 -43.28
N PRO A 618 7.37 -7.44 -42.77
CA PRO A 618 8.58 -6.87 -43.33
C PRO A 618 8.68 -7.05 -44.85
N PHE A 619 9.14 -6.02 -45.55
CA PHE A 619 9.32 -6.09 -47.01
C PHE A 619 10.31 -7.19 -47.39
N GLY A 620 9.86 -8.17 -48.17
CA GLY A 620 10.67 -9.35 -48.55
C GLY A 620 10.41 -10.59 -47.69
N MET A 621 9.51 -10.50 -46.71
CA MET A 621 9.01 -11.63 -45.94
C MET A 621 7.59 -12.04 -46.37
N THR A 622 7.27 -13.30 -46.16
CA THR A 622 5.97 -13.92 -46.50
C THR A 622 5.48 -14.82 -45.38
N PHE A 623 4.16 -15.01 -45.30
CA PHE A 623 3.53 -15.95 -44.37
C PHE A 623 2.99 -17.17 -45.11
N GLN A 624 3.43 -18.35 -44.69
CA GLN A 624 3.01 -19.65 -45.22
C GLN A 624 1.96 -20.27 -44.28
N GLY A 625 0.69 -19.97 -44.52
CA GLY A 625 -0.40 -20.23 -43.59
C GLY A 625 -1.04 -21.63 -43.61
N ASP A 626 -1.24 -22.25 -44.77
CA ASP A 626 -2.24 -23.33 -44.91
C ASP A 626 -2.03 -24.58 -44.03
N THR A 627 -0.80 -24.94 -43.66
CA THR A 627 -0.54 -26.11 -42.78
C THR A 627 0.64 -25.97 -41.83
N VAL A 628 1.54 -25.01 -42.08
CA VAL A 628 2.84 -24.96 -41.40
C VAL A 628 2.98 -23.74 -40.49
N GLY A 629 2.27 -22.65 -40.78
CA GLY A 629 2.31 -21.42 -39.99
C GLY A 629 3.69 -20.79 -39.94
N VAL A 630 4.42 -20.68 -41.06
CA VAL A 630 5.82 -20.20 -41.08
C VAL A 630 5.90 -18.77 -41.63
N ILE A 631 6.57 -17.89 -40.92
CA ILE A 631 6.98 -16.58 -41.41
C ILE A 631 8.42 -16.71 -41.92
N SER A 632 8.65 -16.43 -43.20
CA SER A 632 9.99 -16.57 -43.79
C SER A 632 10.25 -15.60 -44.93
N GLY A 633 11.52 -15.32 -45.18
CA GLY A 633 11.99 -14.49 -46.30
C GLY A 633 13.23 -13.69 -45.90
N THR A 634 13.51 -12.62 -46.64
CA THR A 634 14.67 -11.76 -46.40
C THR A 634 14.18 -10.32 -46.30
N PRO A 635 14.07 -9.74 -45.10
CA PRO A 635 13.55 -8.39 -44.94
C PRO A 635 14.53 -7.38 -45.54
N THR A 636 14.04 -6.26 -46.06
CA THR A 636 14.87 -5.28 -46.79
C THR A 636 14.93 -3.90 -46.14
N PHE A 637 13.95 -3.56 -45.31
CA PHE A 637 13.86 -2.25 -44.67
C PHE A 637 13.80 -2.37 -43.15
N PRO A 638 14.71 -1.70 -42.42
CA PRO A 638 14.65 -1.61 -40.97
C PRO A 638 13.43 -0.82 -40.50
N ALA A 639 12.59 -1.43 -39.66
CA ALA A 639 11.42 -0.86 -39.03
C ALA A 639 10.77 -1.87 -38.06
N ASP A 640 9.84 -1.39 -37.24
CA ASP A 640 8.92 -2.25 -36.50
C ASP A 640 7.68 -2.56 -37.35
N TYR A 641 7.39 -3.85 -37.53
CA TYR A 641 6.26 -4.35 -38.30
C TYR A 641 5.25 -5.02 -37.39
N PHE A 642 3.96 -4.72 -37.57
CA PHE A 642 2.87 -5.26 -36.75
C PHE A 642 1.83 -5.96 -37.62
N PHE A 643 1.49 -7.20 -37.26
CA PHE A 643 0.52 -8.00 -38.01
C PHE A 643 -0.22 -8.98 -37.13
N THR A 644 -1.33 -9.52 -37.64
CA THR A 644 -2.21 -10.43 -36.92
C THR A 644 -2.36 -11.75 -37.66
N ILE A 645 -2.16 -12.85 -36.93
CA ILE A 645 -2.31 -14.23 -37.41
C ILE A 645 -3.51 -14.88 -36.72
N ARG A 646 -4.24 -15.70 -37.48
CA ARG A 646 -5.29 -16.61 -37.01
C ARG A 646 -4.82 -18.05 -37.12
N CYS A 647 -5.17 -18.87 -36.14
CA CYS A 647 -5.11 -20.31 -36.17
C CYS A 647 -6.54 -20.86 -36.04
N GLU A 648 -6.89 -21.84 -36.86
CA GLU A 648 -8.12 -22.62 -36.74
C GLU A 648 -7.78 -24.09 -36.55
N ASP A 649 -8.61 -24.81 -35.81
CA ASP A 649 -8.50 -26.27 -35.72
C ASP A 649 -9.45 -26.96 -36.70
N SER A 650 -9.43 -28.29 -36.74
CA SER A 650 -10.28 -29.07 -37.65
C SER A 650 -11.66 -29.42 -37.07
N ASN A 651 -12.09 -28.82 -35.95
CA ASN A 651 -13.42 -29.07 -35.40
C ASN A 651 -14.53 -28.47 -36.29
N ILE A 652 -15.78 -28.90 -36.06
CA ILE A 652 -16.95 -28.34 -36.75
C ILE A 652 -17.98 -27.91 -35.69
N PRO A 653 -18.16 -26.60 -35.44
CA PRO A 653 -17.43 -25.47 -36.04
C PRO A 653 -15.95 -25.39 -35.58
N PRO A 654 -15.03 -24.83 -36.40
CA PRO A 654 -13.63 -24.68 -36.01
C PRO A 654 -13.49 -23.80 -34.76
N ALA A 655 -12.63 -24.24 -33.82
CA ALA A 655 -12.11 -23.36 -32.79
C ALA A 655 -11.12 -22.38 -33.43
N ILE A 656 -11.09 -21.15 -32.94
CA ILE A 656 -10.30 -20.06 -33.53
C ILE A 656 -9.45 -19.41 -32.45
N SER A 657 -8.18 -19.20 -32.77
CA SER A 657 -7.26 -18.38 -31.99
C SER A 657 -6.68 -17.28 -32.87
N GLN A 658 -6.51 -16.08 -32.33
CA GLN A 658 -5.92 -14.95 -33.04
C GLN A 658 -4.89 -14.26 -32.15
N ARG A 659 -3.77 -13.85 -32.74
CA ARG A 659 -2.70 -13.15 -32.04
C ARG A 659 -2.04 -12.12 -32.94
N SER A 660 -1.79 -10.94 -32.38
CA SER A 660 -0.96 -9.92 -33.02
C SER A 660 0.50 -10.11 -32.61
N PHE A 661 1.38 -9.96 -33.58
CA PHE A 661 2.83 -10.07 -33.45
C PHE A 661 3.49 -8.77 -33.88
N SER A 662 4.68 -8.55 -33.35
CA SER A 662 5.62 -7.56 -33.86
C SER A 662 6.92 -8.27 -34.29
N ILE A 663 7.51 -7.82 -35.39
CA ILE A 663 8.88 -8.15 -35.79
C ILE A 663 9.62 -6.82 -35.95
N THR A 664 10.71 -6.66 -35.21
CA THR A 664 11.64 -5.56 -35.42
C THR A 664 12.67 -6.01 -36.45
N VAL A 665 12.75 -5.28 -37.57
CA VAL A 665 13.84 -5.42 -38.53
C VAL A 665 14.88 -4.37 -38.18
N GLU A 666 16.07 -4.83 -37.83
CA GLU A 666 17.22 -3.98 -37.55
C GLU A 666 18.07 -3.82 -38.81
N GLU A 667 18.92 -2.78 -38.85
CA GLU A 667 20.00 -2.75 -39.83
C GLU A 667 20.92 -3.94 -39.56
N ALA A 668 21.15 -4.78 -40.57
CA ALA A 668 22.20 -5.76 -40.51
C ALA A 668 23.50 -5.03 -40.16
N PRO A 669 24.24 -5.54 -39.16
CA PRO A 669 25.54 -4.97 -38.82
C PRO A 669 26.38 -4.82 -40.09
N ILE A 670 26.96 -3.63 -40.29
CA ILE A 670 27.89 -3.38 -41.39
C ILE A 670 28.99 -4.44 -41.29
N GLY A 671 29.16 -5.22 -42.38
CA GLY A 671 29.96 -6.44 -42.41
C GLY A 671 31.27 -6.29 -41.64
N VAL A 672 31.42 -7.11 -40.60
CA VAL A 672 32.67 -7.23 -39.87
C VAL A 672 33.56 -8.15 -40.70
N ASP A 673 34.78 -7.74 -41.02
CA ASP A 673 35.71 -8.66 -41.69
C ASP A 673 35.86 -9.92 -40.83
N GLY A 674 35.63 -11.07 -41.43
CA GLY A 674 35.63 -12.36 -40.74
C GLY A 674 34.28 -12.88 -40.28
N ASP A 675 33.20 -12.11 -40.43
CA ASP A 675 31.81 -12.56 -40.29
C ASP A 675 31.30 -13.00 -41.67
N VAL A 676 31.59 -14.25 -42.03
CA VAL A 676 31.31 -14.79 -43.37
C VAL A 676 29.92 -15.41 -43.47
N ASP A 677 29.25 -15.64 -42.34
CA ASP A 677 27.85 -16.05 -42.32
C ASP A 677 26.86 -14.86 -42.12
N GLY A 678 27.38 -13.66 -41.87
CA GLY A 678 26.65 -12.40 -41.88
C GLY A 678 25.78 -12.17 -40.64
N ASN A 679 26.13 -12.80 -39.53
CA ASN A 679 25.36 -12.77 -38.28
C ASN A 679 25.70 -11.57 -37.37
N GLY A 680 26.67 -10.74 -37.76
CA GLY A 680 27.15 -9.57 -37.03
C GLY A 680 28.25 -9.85 -36.02
N SER A 681 28.79 -11.06 -35.96
CA SER A 681 29.79 -11.48 -34.97
C SER A 681 30.72 -12.55 -35.54
N ILE A 682 32.03 -12.38 -35.33
CA ILE A 682 33.03 -13.38 -35.70
C ILE A 682 33.02 -14.53 -34.67
N THR A 683 32.56 -15.70 -35.08
CA THR A 683 32.39 -16.90 -34.23
C THR A 683 33.01 -18.16 -34.85
N ILE A 684 32.91 -19.30 -34.15
CA ILE A 684 33.34 -20.59 -34.72
C ILE A 684 32.54 -20.97 -35.98
N SER A 685 31.30 -20.50 -36.12
CA SER A 685 30.47 -20.77 -37.30
C SER A 685 31.12 -20.22 -38.57
N ASP A 686 31.76 -19.05 -38.48
CA ASP A 686 32.50 -18.41 -39.57
C ASP A 686 33.74 -19.21 -39.99
N VAL A 687 34.46 -19.79 -39.03
CA VAL A 687 35.58 -20.69 -39.28
C VAL A 687 35.11 -21.93 -40.04
N VAL A 688 33.99 -22.52 -39.62
CA VAL A 688 33.42 -23.71 -40.26
C VAL A 688 32.94 -23.38 -41.67
N TYR A 689 32.31 -22.22 -41.86
CA TYR A 689 31.85 -21.73 -43.15
C TYR A 689 33.02 -21.60 -44.14
N LEU A 690 34.11 -20.92 -43.75
CA LEU A 690 35.31 -20.75 -44.59
C LEU A 690 36.00 -22.08 -44.94
N ILE A 691 36.10 -23.01 -43.99
CA ILE A 691 36.62 -24.36 -44.28
C ILE A 691 35.72 -25.10 -45.29
N GLY A 692 34.40 -24.96 -45.14
CA GLY A 692 33.41 -25.50 -46.06
C GLY A 692 33.58 -24.96 -47.48
N TYR A 693 33.75 -23.65 -47.62
CA TYR A 693 34.05 -22.98 -48.88
C TYR A 693 35.37 -23.48 -49.52
N ILE A 694 36.47 -23.48 -48.76
CA ILE A 694 37.82 -23.79 -49.28
C ILE A 694 37.98 -25.27 -49.68
N PHE A 695 37.46 -26.20 -48.89
CA PHE A 695 37.76 -27.63 -49.07
C PHE A 695 36.58 -28.49 -49.53
N SER A 696 35.35 -28.02 -49.30
CA SER A 696 34.15 -28.84 -49.48
C SER A 696 33.19 -28.31 -50.55
N GLY A 697 33.59 -27.27 -51.30
CA GLY A 697 32.75 -26.66 -52.35
C GLY A 697 31.52 -25.93 -51.81
N GLY A 698 31.60 -25.43 -50.58
CA GLY A 698 30.57 -24.60 -49.95
C GLY A 698 30.34 -23.27 -50.68
N PRO A 699 29.27 -22.53 -50.31
CA PRO A 699 28.99 -21.21 -50.87
C PRO A 699 30.14 -20.23 -50.62
N ALA A 700 30.36 -19.31 -51.57
CA ALA A 700 31.37 -18.26 -51.44
C ALA A 700 30.90 -17.18 -50.44
N PRO A 701 31.82 -16.60 -49.63
CA PRO A 701 31.51 -15.43 -48.81
C PRO A 701 30.97 -14.28 -49.67
N ASP A 702 29.96 -13.56 -49.17
CA ASP A 702 29.37 -12.40 -49.83
C ASP A 702 29.27 -11.21 -48.84
N PRO A 703 30.05 -10.14 -49.01
CA PRO A 703 31.05 -9.94 -50.05
C PRO A 703 32.24 -10.89 -49.88
N MET A 704 32.94 -11.21 -50.98
CA MET A 704 34.18 -12.02 -50.94
C MET A 704 35.23 -11.46 -49.98
N SER A 705 35.23 -10.14 -49.74
CA SER A 705 36.10 -9.47 -48.78
C SER A 705 35.87 -9.90 -47.33
N ALA A 706 34.65 -10.34 -46.97
CA ALA A 706 34.35 -10.79 -45.61
C ALA A 706 35.14 -12.06 -45.23
N GLY A 707 35.51 -12.88 -46.22
CA GLY A 707 36.31 -14.08 -46.02
C GLY A 707 37.81 -13.90 -46.21
N ASP A 708 38.26 -12.76 -46.72
CA ASP A 708 39.67 -12.40 -46.98
C ASP A 708 40.19 -11.59 -45.79
N VAL A 709 40.19 -12.21 -44.60
CA VAL A 709 40.49 -11.55 -43.32
C VAL A 709 41.95 -11.14 -43.17
N ASP A 710 42.85 -11.71 -43.97
CA ASP A 710 44.25 -11.32 -44.03
C ASP A 710 44.57 -10.29 -45.12
N CYS A 711 43.54 -9.83 -45.84
CA CYS A 711 43.58 -8.83 -46.92
C CYS A 711 44.57 -9.17 -48.04
N SER A 712 44.81 -10.46 -48.29
CA SER A 712 45.73 -10.92 -49.34
C SER A 712 45.11 -10.86 -50.74
N GLY A 713 43.81 -10.55 -50.85
CA GLY A 713 43.04 -10.55 -52.08
C GLY A 713 42.54 -11.93 -52.47
N ASN A 714 42.73 -12.95 -51.63
CA ASN A 714 42.29 -14.32 -51.87
C ASN A 714 41.88 -14.99 -50.57
N VAL A 715 40.72 -15.64 -50.57
CA VAL A 715 40.26 -16.46 -49.44
C VAL A 715 40.97 -17.81 -49.44
N THR A 716 41.84 -18.04 -48.46
CA THR A 716 42.71 -19.21 -48.34
C THR A 716 42.71 -19.81 -46.93
N ILE A 717 43.50 -20.85 -46.71
CA ILE A 717 43.69 -21.44 -45.37
C ILE A 717 44.31 -20.45 -44.36
N SER A 718 44.99 -19.41 -44.84
CA SER A 718 45.57 -18.35 -44.02
C SER A 718 44.48 -17.59 -43.25
N ASP A 719 43.37 -17.29 -43.92
CA ASP A 719 42.20 -16.60 -43.38
C ASP A 719 41.53 -17.39 -42.24
N VAL A 720 41.39 -18.70 -42.43
CA VAL A 720 40.88 -19.61 -41.39
C VAL A 720 41.77 -19.59 -40.14
N VAL A 721 43.09 -19.60 -40.33
CA VAL A 721 44.05 -19.56 -39.21
C VAL A 721 43.95 -18.24 -38.46
N MET A 722 43.79 -17.13 -39.18
CA MET A 722 43.62 -15.80 -38.58
C MET A 722 42.35 -15.71 -37.74
N LEU A 723 41.22 -16.23 -38.25
CA LEU A 723 39.97 -16.30 -37.49
C LEU A 723 40.07 -17.15 -36.22
N ILE A 724 40.68 -18.34 -36.32
CA ILE A 724 40.90 -19.20 -35.16
C ILE A 724 41.76 -18.48 -34.11
N ASN A 725 42.81 -17.78 -34.54
CA ASN A 725 43.67 -17.02 -33.63
C ASN A 725 42.94 -15.86 -32.97
N TYR A 726 42.07 -15.15 -33.69
CA TYR A 726 41.22 -14.11 -33.12
C TYR A 726 40.28 -14.68 -32.06
N ILE A 727 39.55 -15.75 -32.39
CA ILE A 727 38.52 -16.34 -31.51
C ILE A 727 39.14 -17.00 -30.26
N PHE A 728 40.25 -17.73 -30.40
CA PHE A 728 40.76 -18.60 -29.34
C PHE A 728 42.11 -18.17 -28.75
N ALA A 729 42.91 -17.40 -29.48
CA ALA A 729 44.27 -17.04 -29.07
C ALA A 729 44.46 -15.55 -28.76
N GLY A 730 43.38 -14.76 -28.75
CA GLY A 730 43.42 -13.31 -28.49
C GLY A 730 44.14 -12.53 -29.58
N GLY A 731 44.12 -13.03 -30.82
CA GLY A 731 44.64 -12.33 -31.98
C GLY A 731 43.90 -11.00 -32.25
N PRO A 732 44.47 -10.11 -33.08
CA PRO A 732 43.79 -8.88 -33.48
C PRO A 732 42.52 -9.19 -34.28
N GLN A 733 41.50 -8.35 -34.12
CA GLN A 733 40.29 -8.42 -34.95
C GLN A 733 40.66 -8.20 -36.42
N PRO A 734 40.14 -9.02 -37.35
CA PRO A 734 40.26 -8.75 -38.78
C PRO A 734 39.73 -7.36 -39.12
N ASN A 735 40.48 -6.64 -39.95
CA ASN A 735 40.12 -5.30 -40.40
C ASN A 735 40.88 -4.99 -41.69
N CYS A 736 40.21 -5.19 -42.81
CA CYS A 736 40.63 -4.83 -44.15
C CYS A 736 39.99 -3.47 -44.51
N PRO A 737 40.80 -2.41 -44.66
CA PRO A 737 40.30 -1.05 -44.93
C PRO A 737 39.72 -0.87 -46.34
#